data_AF-A0A074XIL7-F1
#
_entry.id   AF-A0A074XIL7-F1
#
_cell.length_a   1.000
_cell.length_b   1.000
_cell.length_c   1.000
_cell.angle_alpha   90.00
_cell.angle_beta   90.00
_cell.angle_gamma   90.00
#
_symmetry.space_group_name_H-M   'P 1'
#
loop_
_entity.id
_entity.type
_entity.pdbx_description
1 polymer ?
#
loop_
_entity_poly.entity_id
_entity_poly.type
_entity_poly.pdbx_seq_one_letter_code
_entity_poly.pdbx_strand_id
1 'polypeptide(L)'
;MDSSASEDDDNCLSCRICRFQGGLDLPIPTIADLDDLRTQAQAFSISIFRHWVFLNKILKRFEGQIQKRWTKRNNSQRLSVLLQAWPHMSATHRPEFATLRKISLNNNKQRPNQAREKEAYLWPYINQEDLVQSHNLLIFLNSRGRHPPDKFVFGDEHQATADRPCGSSEVDKYKMSLHGQRSPKTYGLLVSREVGDRIQQQLRMEPAAGLQVLEVQERILDFLVKCCRLILHDMNLDQVDLTETKPAPPQIKSTLPVHTVTAMAQIAPYRLPQRLDMNRLRVLISARREEAEEHVWALREDPGYFAQTMRDWSEHSPFMIPDKFKRPHSMVGEPVFWDKVATNMIFHAYSSLVLYATADETVTLAQEKLDSCRHRLDLSSSLPPEVEKVFQRLDHIVQVVADEPLGELMLGFPASPPMRYGYERAACDSSPSFNTLNVKMGRLSAAWRVQVLFRTLLSPEQQKKHGLNNTVEEIQRMLDEHSKDSDLISSWVSDRFSDLALMSEIRRQLGLFQPWCTAWRSKCFIEDDAPYFFSMVECVHDFTTCAALDAANPAFYGYPSDKRRTRETVDQMRLAEKRLDKFWAKLDNHCEAHTSYPVLHLLMDFFNDWNRKIHRTKRWVEPKDSGCRPSQQPEDDKDEEIELLGNTPQKFKAKTRPDGHTPSPMQESRRDSATSTEEKDHTEVQKIKVNKRAFKVFATMFHVPSANEQQNTGEVAWSEFLYSMKMIGFSVEKLYGSSWQFTPDTIDVQRSIQFHEPHPRAKIWYWLMKNFGRRLHRAYGWTGETFEVK
;
A
#
# COMPACT_ATOMS: atom_id res chain seq x y z
N MET A 1 24.74 24.54 -41.73
CA MET A 1 24.45 23.64 -42.86
C MET A 1 23.09 23.04 -42.57
N ASP A 2 22.11 23.54 -43.30
CA ASP A 2 20.70 23.20 -43.17
C ASP A 2 20.48 21.70 -43.39
N SER A 3 20.01 21.03 -42.33
CA SER A 3 19.49 19.68 -42.43
C SER A 3 18.02 19.80 -42.80
N SER A 4 17.74 19.74 -44.11
CA SER A 4 16.39 19.53 -44.64
C SER A 4 15.80 18.26 -44.02
N ALA A 5 14.93 18.42 -43.03
CA ALA A 5 14.01 17.35 -42.63
C ALA A 5 13.15 17.05 -43.85
N SER A 6 13.22 15.82 -44.36
CA SER A 6 12.40 15.35 -45.47
C SER A 6 10.93 15.47 -45.09
N GLU A 7 10.15 16.15 -45.92
CA GLU A 7 8.69 16.36 -45.78
C GLU A 7 7.89 15.04 -45.71
N ASP A 8 8.49 13.89 -46.06
CA ASP A 8 7.87 12.57 -45.99
C ASP A 8 7.78 11.98 -44.56
N ASP A 9 8.52 12.51 -43.57
CA ASP A 9 8.46 12.04 -42.17
C ASP A 9 7.34 12.72 -41.36
N ASP A 10 6.78 13.84 -41.83
CA ASP A 10 5.74 14.62 -41.12
C ASP A 10 4.39 13.89 -41.08
N ASN A 11 4.13 12.96 -42.01
CA ASN A 11 2.90 12.16 -42.02
C ASN A 11 2.92 11.01 -40.99
N CYS A 12 4.03 10.82 -40.27
CA CYS A 12 4.20 9.79 -39.24
C CYS A 12 4.22 10.36 -37.80
N LEU A 13 3.92 11.65 -37.62
CA LEU A 13 3.80 12.26 -36.30
C LEU A 13 2.45 11.90 -35.66
N SER A 14 2.50 10.96 -34.71
CA SER A 14 1.35 10.46 -33.94
C SER A 14 0.67 11.49 -33.03
N CYS A 15 1.41 12.52 -32.61
CA CYS A 15 0.92 13.62 -31.80
C CYS A 15 0.94 14.89 -32.64
N ARG A 16 -0.20 15.59 -32.69
CA ARG A 16 -0.46 16.78 -33.52
C ARG A 16 0.09 18.07 -32.90
N ILE A 17 0.37 18.08 -31.60
CA ILE A 17 0.73 19.31 -30.87
C ILE A 17 2.08 19.23 -30.15
N CYS A 18 2.65 18.04 -29.88
CA CYS A 18 3.87 17.92 -29.07
C CYS A 18 5.14 17.72 -29.90
N ARG A 19 6.21 18.44 -29.51
CA ARG A 19 7.58 18.24 -30.00
C ARG A 19 8.43 17.54 -28.94
N PHE A 20 9.47 16.85 -29.40
CA PHE A 20 10.56 16.33 -28.57
C PHE A 20 11.80 17.17 -28.89
N GLN A 21 12.49 17.69 -27.87
CA GLN A 21 13.73 18.45 -28.09
C GLN A 21 14.97 17.54 -28.21
N GLY A 22 14.81 16.23 -28.01
CA GLY A 22 15.85 15.21 -28.18
C GLY A 22 15.95 14.30 -26.96
N GLY A 23 16.69 13.19 -27.04
CA GLY A 23 16.99 12.36 -25.87
C GLY A 23 15.78 11.71 -25.16
N LEU A 24 15.94 11.49 -23.86
CA LEU A 24 15.00 10.87 -22.90
C LEU A 24 13.96 11.87 -22.35
N ASP A 25 13.60 12.88 -23.13
CA ASP A 25 12.73 13.98 -22.69
C ASP A 25 11.24 13.62 -22.85
N LEU A 26 10.36 14.23 -22.04
CA LEU A 26 8.92 14.04 -22.18
C LEU A 26 8.36 14.79 -23.40
N PRO A 27 7.19 14.41 -23.94
CA PRO A 27 6.50 15.23 -24.92
C PRO A 27 6.22 16.63 -24.35
N ILE A 28 6.51 17.68 -25.14
CA ILE A 28 6.23 19.07 -24.77
C ILE A 28 5.24 19.66 -25.77
N PRO A 29 4.06 20.14 -25.34
CA PRO A 29 3.12 20.85 -26.21
C PRO A 29 3.80 22.07 -26.84
N THR A 30 3.68 22.19 -28.15
CA THR A 30 4.20 23.33 -28.92
C THR A 30 3.09 24.35 -29.08
N ILE A 31 3.34 25.55 -28.57
CA ILE A 31 2.41 26.68 -28.71
C ILE A 31 3.18 27.75 -29.48
N ALA A 32 2.77 28.02 -30.72
CA ALA A 32 3.42 29.03 -31.55
C ALA A 32 3.04 30.44 -31.09
N ASP A 33 1.74 30.70 -30.95
CA ASP A 33 1.18 31.93 -30.41
C ASP A 33 -0.24 31.70 -29.84
N LEU A 34 -0.88 32.77 -29.38
CA LEU A 34 -2.19 32.73 -28.74
C LEU A 34 -3.34 32.39 -29.71
N ASP A 35 -3.24 32.78 -30.99
CA ASP A 35 -4.30 32.56 -31.98
C ASP A 35 -4.23 31.15 -32.56
N ASP A 36 -3.02 30.61 -32.76
CA ASP A 36 -2.78 29.21 -33.04
C ASP A 36 -3.39 28.32 -31.93
N LEU A 37 -3.10 28.63 -30.67
CA LEU A 37 -3.67 27.91 -29.53
C LEU A 37 -5.21 27.94 -29.51
N ARG A 38 -5.83 29.10 -29.75
CA ARG A 38 -7.30 29.22 -29.84
C ARG A 38 -7.87 28.38 -30.98
N THR A 39 -7.21 28.41 -32.13
CA THR A 39 -7.64 27.68 -33.34
C THR A 39 -7.57 26.17 -33.09
N GLN A 40 -6.46 25.67 -32.55
CA GLN A 40 -6.30 24.26 -32.21
C GLN A 40 -7.29 23.81 -31.14
N ALA A 41 -7.45 24.57 -30.05
CA ALA A 41 -8.39 24.25 -28.99
C ALA A 41 -9.84 24.17 -29.49
N GLN A 42 -10.24 25.10 -30.37
CA GLN A 42 -11.57 25.11 -30.99
C GLN A 42 -11.77 23.90 -31.92
N ALA A 43 -10.76 23.56 -32.73
CA ALA A 43 -10.80 22.41 -33.63
C ALA A 43 -10.96 21.09 -32.87
N PHE A 44 -10.15 20.86 -31.82
CA PHE A 44 -10.30 19.69 -30.97
C PHE A 44 -11.66 19.66 -30.29
N SER A 45 -12.14 20.78 -29.75
CA SER A 45 -13.43 20.83 -29.04
C SER A 45 -14.61 20.48 -29.96
N ILE A 46 -14.60 20.93 -31.22
CA ILE A 46 -15.60 20.52 -32.22
C ILE A 46 -15.53 19.01 -32.48
N SER A 47 -14.33 18.47 -32.68
CA SER A 47 -14.14 17.04 -32.95
C SER A 47 -14.55 16.15 -31.78
N ILE A 48 -14.15 16.51 -30.54
CA ILE A 48 -14.50 15.81 -29.30
C ILE A 48 -16.02 15.66 -29.17
N PHE A 49 -16.76 16.77 -29.27
CA PHE A 49 -18.21 16.72 -29.12
C PHE A 49 -18.89 15.98 -30.28
N ARG A 50 -18.37 16.08 -31.50
CA ARG A 50 -18.85 15.29 -32.64
C ARG A 50 -18.72 13.79 -32.36
N HIS A 51 -17.53 13.34 -31.94
CA HIS A 51 -17.29 11.93 -31.62
C HIS A 51 -18.10 11.48 -30.40
N TRP A 52 -18.17 12.29 -29.34
CA TRP A 52 -18.92 11.97 -28.13
C TRP A 52 -20.42 11.85 -28.38
N VAL A 53 -21.03 12.82 -29.09
CA VAL A 53 -22.47 12.76 -29.43
C VAL A 53 -22.77 11.50 -30.24
N PHE A 54 -21.94 11.19 -31.22
CA PHE A 54 -22.11 10.00 -32.05
C PHE A 54 -21.96 8.71 -31.24
N LEU A 55 -20.92 8.61 -30.40
CA LEU A 55 -20.71 7.47 -29.50
C LEU A 55 -21.87 7.29 -28.51
N ASN A 56 -22.35 8.38 -27.90
CA ASN A 56 -23.50 8.37 -26.99
C ASN A 56 -24.75 7.80 -27.66
N LYS A 57 -25.03 8.24 -28.89
CA LYS A 57 -26.14 7.77 -29.71
C LYS A 57 -26.01 6.27 -30.04
N ILE A 58 -24.82 5.83 -30.45
CA ILE A 58 -24.53 4.40 -30.70
C ILE A 58 -24.83 3.58 -29.44
N LEU A 59 -24.35 3.98 -28.27
CA LEU A 59 -24.54 3.20 -27.04
C LEU A 59 -26.00 3.19 -26.58
N LYS A 60 -26.71 4.31 -26.66
CA LYS A 60 -28.15 4.36 -26.36
C LYS A 60 -28.98 3.38 -27.21
N ARG A 61 -28.50 3.00 -28.39
CA ARG A 61 -29.23 2.11 -29.31
C ARG A 61 -28.69 0.68 -29.35
N PHE A 62 -27.37 0.51 -29.38
CA PHE A 62 -26.70 -0.74 -29.75
C PHE A 62 -25.78 -1.32 -28.66
N GLU A 63 -25.70 -0.73 -27.46
CA GLU A 63 -24.77 -1.19 -26.42
C GLU A 63 -24.92 -2.69 -26.11
N GLY A 64 -26.15 -3.21 -25.96
CA GLY A 64 -26.37 -4.65 -25.72
C GLY A 64 -25.90 -5.54 -26.88
N GLN A 65 -25.96 -5.05 -28.13
CA GLN A 65 -25.44 -5.78 -29.29
C GLN A 65 -23.91 -5.72 -29.35
N ILE A 66 -23.31 -4.57 -29.04
CA ILE A 66 -21.87 -4.40 -28.93
C ILE A 66 -21.31 -5.37 -27.88
N GLN A 67 -21.91 -5.39 -26.68
CA GLN A 67 -21.52 -6.32 -25.62
C GLN A 67 -21.60 -7.77 -26.09
N LYS A 68 -22.74 -8.18 -26.67
CA LYS A 68 -22.93 -9.55 -27.17
C LYS A 68 -21.91 -9.94 -28.25
N ARG A 69 -21.62 -9.04 -29.21
CA ARG A 69 -20.68 -9.31 -30.31
C ARG A 69 -19.23 -9.33 -29.83
N TRP A 70 -18.84 -8.41 -28.94
CA TRP A 70 -17.48 -8.34 -28.41
C TRP A 70 -17.15 -9.53 -27.52
N THR A 71 -18.06 -9.92 -26.63
CA THR A 71 -17.87 -11.06 -25.74
C THR A 71 -17.75 -12.38 -26.51
N LYS A 72 -18.43 -12.52 -27.66
CA LYS A 72 -18.33 -13.70 -28.53
C LYS A 72 -17.03 -13.80 -29.32
N ARG A 73 -16.29 -12.70 -29.54
CA ARG A 73 -15.02 -12.72 -30.27
C ARG A 73 -13.93 -13.37 -29.43
N ASN A 74 -13.00 -14.09 -30.05
CA ASN A 74 -11.78 -14.55 -29.38
C ASN A 74 -10.70 -13.43 -29.38
N ASN A 75 -9.56 -13.67 -28.72
CA ASN A 75 -8.51 -12.65 -28.59
C ASN A 75 -7.94 -12.18 -29.93
N SER A 76 -7.74 -13.06 -30.92
CA SER A 76 -7.21 -12.66 -32.23
C SER A 76 -8.20 -11.79 -33.02
N GLN A 77 -9.50 -12.12 -32.95
CA GLN A 77 -10.57 -11.32 -33.56
C GLN A 77 -10.75 -9.97 -32.88
N ARG A 78 -10.59 -9.89 -31.55
CA ARG A 78 -10.59 -8.62 -30.81
C ARG A 78 -9.40 -7.76 -31.21
N LEU A 79 -8.21 -8.36 -31.23
CA LEU A 79 -6.98 -7.67 -31.63
C LEU A 79 -7.06 -7.11 -33.06
N SER A 80 -7.62 -7.87 -34.01
CA SER A 80 -7.83 -7.39 -35.37
C SER A 80 -8.71 -6.13 -35.43
N VAL A 81 -9.77 -6.05 -34.61
CA VAL A 81 -10.62 -4.85 -34.53
C VAL A 81 -9.85 -3.68 -33.95
N LEU A 82 -9.11 -3.93 -32.86
CA LEU A 82 -8.31 -2.90 -32.18
C LEU A 82 -7.25 -2.31 -33.10
N LEU A 83 -6.50 -3.14 -33.84
CA LEU A 83 -5.45 -2.69 -34.76
C LEU A 83 -5.99 -1.99 -36.01
N GLN A 84 -7.20 -2.32 -36.45
CA GLN A 84 -7.87 -1.56 -37.50
C GLN A 84 -8.34 -0.19 -37.02
N ALA A 85 -8.81 -0.07 -35.76
CA ALA A 85 -9.22 1.19 -35.18
C ALA A 85 -8.03 2.08 -34.76
N TRP A 86 -6.93 1.46 -34.32
CA TRP A 86 -5.68 2.12 -33.94
C TRP A 86 -4.49 1.39 -34.56
N PRO A 87 -4.08 1.78 -35.77
CA PRO A 87 -2.88 1.24 -36.40
C PRO A 87 -1.65 1.42 -35.49
N HIS A 88 -0.77 0.42 -35.45
CA HIS A 88 0.45 0.42 -34.64
C HIS A 88 0.25 0.54 -33.10
N MET A 89 -0.92 0.16 -32.59
CA MET A 89 -1.19 0.11 -31.14
C MET A 89 -0.06 -0.60 -30.36
N SER A 90 0.37 0.00 -29.25
CA SER A 90 1.39 -0.55 -28.37
C SER A 90 1.05 -1.96 -27.89
N ALA A 91 2.04 -2.86 -27.89
CA ALA A 91 1.79 -4.27 -27.58
C ALA A 91 1.53 -4.53 -26.09
N THR A 92 2.18 -3.77 -25.20
CA THR A 92 2.22 -4.05 -23.76
C THR A 92 1.52 -2.97 -22.95
N HIS A 93 1.04 -3.34 -21.77
CA HIS A 93 0.60 -2.43 -20.71
C HIS A 93 1.71 -1.43 -20.38
N ARG A 94 1.35 -0.14 -20.23
CA ARG A 94 2.27 0.97 -19.90
C ARG A 94 3.58 0.90 -20.71
N PRO A 95 3.49 1.02 -22.05
CA PRO A 95 4.61 0.80 -22.97
C PRO A 95 5.83 1.68 -22.69
N GLU A 96 5.67 2.81 -22.00
CA GLU A 96 6.77 3.68 -21.55
C GLU A 96 7.73 2.98 -20.59
N PHE A 97 7.25 2.07 -19.72
CA PHE A 97 8.12 1.26 -18.86
C PHE A 97 8.80 0.13 -19.64
N ALA A 98 8.17 -0.40 -20.69
CA ALA A 98 8.82 -1.34 -21.59
C ALA A 98 9.98 -0.70 -22.36
N THR A 99 9.84 0.58 -22.72
CA THR A 99 10.89 1.38 -23.34
C THR A 99 12.07 1.59 -22.39
N LEU A 100 11.84 1.88 -21.10
CA LEU A 100 12.90 1.98 -20.08
C LEU A 100 13.76 0.70 -20.01
N ARG A 101 13.13 -0.48 -20.05
CA ARG A 101 13.83 -1.78 -20.05
C ARG A 101 14.69 -1.97 -21.31
N LYS A 102 14.28 -1.39 -22.45
CA LYS A 102 15.00 -1.47 -23.74
C LYS A 102 16.14 -0.45 -23.87
N ILE A 103 15.96 0.79 -23.38
CA ILE A 103 16.98 1.83 -23.47
C ILE A 103 18.23 1.45 -22.67
N SER A 104 18.05 0.77 -21.53
CA SER A 104 19.17 0.25 -20.72
C SER A 104 20.02 -0.80 -21.45
N LEU A 105 19.54 -1.39 -22.56
CA LEU A 105 20.27 -2.35 -23.38
C LEU A 105 21.18 -1.69 -24.43
N ASN A 106 20.96 -0.43 -24.82
CA ASN A 106 21.69 0.22 -25.91
C ASN A 106 22.55 1.39 -25.41
N ASN A 107 23.86 1.16 -25.24
CA ASN A 107 24.83 2.23 -24.98
C ASN A 107 25.22 3.04 -26.25
N ASN A 108 24.58 2.86 -27.42
CA ASN A 108 24.97 3.57 -28.64
C ASN A 108 23.82 3.88 -29.62
N LYS A 109 23.69 5.19 -29.91
CA LYS A 109 23.47 5.85 -31.22
C LYS A 109 22.27 5.56 -32.12
N GLN A 110 21.36 4.63 -31.85
CA GLN A 110 20.06 4.63 -32.55
C GLN A 110 19.04 5.37 -31.70
N ARG A 111 18.70 6.60 -32.12
CA ARG A 111 17.55 7.32 -31.60
C ARG A 111 16.35 6.40 -31.75
N PRO A 112 15.64 6.05 -30.66
CA PRO A 112 14.38 5.35 -30.78
C PRO A 112 13.45 6.12 -31.73
N ASN A 113 12.51 5.43 -32.37
CA ASN A 113 11.51 6.10 -33.18
C ASN A 113 10.68 7.03 -32.26
N GLN A 114 11.00 8.33 -32.31
CA GLN A 114 10.45 9.34 -31.41
C GLN A 114 8.92 9.34 -31.44
N ALA A 115 8.29 9.05 -32.59
CA ALA A 115 6.83 8.99 -32.72
C ALA A 115 6.19 7.89 -31.86
N ARG A 116 6.85 6.73 -31.73
CA ARG A 116 6.36 5.60 -30.91
C ARG A 116 6.54 5.85 -29.42
N GLU A 117 7.57 6.57 -29.04
CA GLU A 117 7.78 6.98 -27.65
C GLU A 117 6.74 8.01 -27.23
N LYS A 118 6.35 8.96 -28.09
CA LYS A 118 5.27 9.94 -27.75
C LYS A 118 3.95 9.25 -27.42
N GLU A 119 3.53 8.28 -28.26
CA GLU A 119 2.26 7.58 -28.04
C GLU A 119 2.24 6.84 -26.70
N ALA A 120 3.38 6.29 -26.30
CA ALA A 120 3.51 5.57 -25.05
C ALA A 120 3.23 6.47 -23.83
N TYR A 121 3.68 7.73 -23.86
CA TYR A 121 3.46 8.68 -22.77
C TYR A 121 2.09 9.37 -22.80
N LEU A 122 1.48 9.57 -23.98
CA LEU A 122 0.18 10.22 -24.12
C LEU A 122 -1.02 9.26 -23.96
N TRP A 123 -0.87 8.01 -24.42
CA TRP A 123 -1.92 7.00 -24.36
C TRP A 123 -1.42 5.66 -23.79
N PRO A 124 -0.87 5.64 -22.56
CA PRO A 124 -0.26 4.44 -21.98
C PRO A 124 -1.25 3.26 -21.81
N TYR A 125 -2.55 3.55 -21.77
CA TYR A 125 -3.63 2.57 -21.63
C TYR A 125 -4.34 2.22 -22.95
N ILE A 126 -3.87 2.73 -24.09
CA ILE A 126 -4.31 2.27 -25.41
C ILE A 126 -3.31 1.25 -25.93
N ASN A 127 -3.44 0.02 -25.44
CA ASN A 127 -2.51 -1.07 -25.74
C ASN A 127 -3.25 -2.41 -25.98
N GLN A 128 -2.55 -3.34 -26.62
CA GLN A 128 -3.09 -4.63 -27.01
C GLN A 128 -3.35 -5.54 -25.80
N GLU A 129 -2.41 -5.59 -24.86
CA GLU A 129 -2.46 -6.42 -23.64
C GLU A 129 -3.74 -6.19 -22.82
N ASP A 130 -4.11 -4.92 -22.62
CA ASP A 130 -5.26 -4.54 -21.81
C ASP A 130 -6.58 -4.61 -22.58
N LEU A 131 -6.63 -4.02 -23.78
CA LEU A 131 -7.89 -3.86 -24.51
C LEU A 131 -8.37 -5.14 -25.20
N VAL A 132 -7.49 -6.14 -25.40
CA VAL A 132 -7.89 -7.46 -25.90
C VAL A 132 -8.71 -8.24 -24.86
N GLN A 133 -8.62 -7.87 -23.58
CA GLN A 133 -9.45 -8.46 -22.53
C GLN A 133 -10.94 -8.23 -22.82
N SER A 134 -11.76 -9.19 -22.42
CA SER A 134 -13.19 -9.22 -22.78
C SER A 134 -14.00 -8.03 -22.25
N HIS A 135 -13.56 -7.40 -21.16
CA HIS A 135 -14.34 -6.39 -20.44
C HIS A 135 -13.82 -4.95 -20.60
N ASN A 136 -12.50 -4.73 -20.74
CA ASN A 136 -11.89 -3.39 -20.68
C ASN A 136 -12.42 -2.43 -21.75
N LEU A 137 -12.43 -2.83 -23.03
CA LEU A 137 -12.99 -1.99 -24.11
C LEU A 137 -14.46 -1.63 -23.85
N LEU A 138 -15.25 -2.58 -23.33
CA LEU A 138 -16.67 -2.35 -23.11
C LEU A 138 -16.94 -1.42 -21.92
N ILE A 139 -16.15 -1.55 -20.85
CA ILE A 139 -16.15 -0.59 -19.73
C ILE A 139 -15.77 0.80 -20.24
N PHE A 140 -14.76 0.87 -21.11
CA PHE A 140 -14.26 2.12 -21.66
C PHE A 140 -15.29 2.82 -22.55
N LEU A 141 -15.95 2.05 -23.44
CA LEU A 141 -17.06 2.51 -24.26
C LEU A 141 -18.20 3.06 -23.40
N ASN A 142 -18.66 2.28 -22.41
CA ASN A 142 -19.73 2.71 -21.51
C ASN A 142 -19.34 4.01 -20.78
N SER A 143 -18.16 4.04 -20.18
CA SER A 143 -17.64 5.19 -19.44
C SER A 143 -17.59 6.45 -20.30
N ARG A 144 -16.86 6.43 -21.41
CA ARG A 144 -16.62 7.60 -22.28
C ARG A 144 -17.85 8.01 -23.10
N GLY A 145 -18.73 7.08 -23.42
CA GLY A 145 -19.91 7.36 -24.24
C GLY A 145 -21.16 7.75 -23.43
N ARG A 146 -21.28 7.35 -22.15
CA ARG A 146 -22.44 7.71 -21.30
C ARG A 146 -22.22 8.99 -20.48
N HIS A 147 -20.98 9.43 -20.31
CA HIS A 147 -20.64 10.60 -19.50
C HIS A 147 -20.01 11.70 -20.36
N PRO A 148 -20.24 13.00 -20.07
CA PRO A 148 -19.67 14.09 -20.84
C PRO A 148 -18.13 14.17 -20.72
N PRO A 149 -17.43 14.73 -21.73
CA PRO A 149 -15.96 14.81 -21.74
C PRO A 149 -15.32 15.50 -20.53
N ASP A 150 -16.01 16.49 -19.94
CA ASP A 150 -15.51 17.25 -18.79
C ASP A 150 -15.20 16.38 -17.55
N LYS A 151 -15.85 15.21 -17.45
CA LYS A 151 -15.65 14.28 -16.33
C LYS A 151 -14.30 13.60 -16.36
N PHE A 152 -13.60 13.63 -17.50
CA PHE A 152 -12.33 12.93 -17.69
C PHE A 152 -11.12 13.86 -17.70
N VAL A 153 -11.33 15.19 -17.70
CA VAL A 153 -10.27 16.21 -17.84
C VAL A 153 -9.06 15.93 -16.95
N PHE A 154 -9.26 15.83 -15.64
CA PHE A 154 -8.16 15.59 -14.71
C PHE A 154 -7.61 14.17 -14.81
N GLY A 155 -8.44 13.17 -15.09
CA GLY A 155 -7.98 11.80 -15.28
C GLY A 155 -7.05 11.67 -16.49
N ASP A 156 -7.42 12.31 -17.60
CA ASP A 156 -6.65 12.34 -18.84
C ASP A 156 -5.33 13.11 -18.66
N GLU A 157 -5.35 14.23 -17.93
CA GLU A 157 -4.14 14.96 -17.55
C GLU A 157 -3.17 14.09 -16.71
N HIS A 158 -3.68 13.37 -15.71
CA HIS A 158 -2.84 12.54 -14.85
C HIS A 158 -2.26 11.31 -15.56
N GLN A 159 -2.97 10.78 -16.56
CA GLN A 159 -2.52 9.61 -17.32
C GLN A 159 -1.53 9.97 -18.44
N ALA A 160 -1.70 11.14 -19.07
CA ALA A 160 -0.83 11.59 -20.14
C ALA A 160 0.38 12.33 -19.56
N THR A 161 1.56 11.73 -19.65
CA THR A 161 2.77 12.32 -19.07
C THR A 161 3.45 13.24 -20.08
N ALA A 162 3.57 14.53 -19.75
CA ALA A 162 4.26 15.54 -20.57
C ALA A 162 5.02 16.52 -19.69
N ASP A 163 6.07 17.12 -20.24
CA ASP A 163 6.77 18.21 -19.58
C ASP A 163 6.01 19.53 -19.79
N ARG A 164 6.02 20.38 -18.75
CA ARG A 164 5.41 21.70 -18.82
C ARG A 164 6.38 22.66 -19.52
N PRO A 165 5.98 23.35 -20.59
CA PRO A 165 6.78 24.45 -21.10
C PRO A 165 6.92 25.51 -19.99
N CYS A 166 8.15 25.96 -19.74
CA CYS A 166 8.44 27.04 -18.79
C CYS A 166 8.73 28.31 -19.58
N GLY A 167 8.01 29.40 -19.33
CA GLY A 167 8.42 30.72 -19.83
C GLY A 167 7.29 31.72 -20.02
N SER A 168 7.53 32.93 -19.50
CA SER A 168 6.76 34.17 -19.57
C SER A 168 6.31 34.54 -20.99
N SER A 169 5.20 33.97 -21.42
CA SER A 169 4.58 34.23 -22.72
C SER A 169 3.25 34.96 -22.54
N GLU A 170 2.75 35.62 -23.59
CA GLU A 170 1.40 36.19 -23.59
C GLU A 170 0.31 35.16 -23.24
N VAL A 171 0.59 33.87 -23.46
CA VAL A 171 -0.29 32.74 -23.17
C VAL A 171 -0.49 32.54 -21.67
N ASP A 172 0.50 32.88 -20.83
CA ASP A 172 0.44 32.68 -19.37
C ASP A 172 -0.61 33.58 -18.67
N LYS A 173 -1.00 34.66 -19.35
CA LYS A 173 -2.09 35.56 -18.93
C LYS A 173 -3.46 34.86 -18.98
N TYR A 174 -3.55 33.70 -19.64
CA TYR A 174 -4.78 32.95 -19.84
C TYR A 174 -4.74 31.59 -19.15
N LYS A 175 -5.93 31.04 -18.89
CA LYS A 175 -6.15 29.64 -18.52
C LYS A 175 -7.25 29.05 -19.37
N MET A 176 -7.23 27.74 -19.56
CA MET A 176 -8.21 27.03 -20.38
C MET A 176 -9.38 26.49 -19.55
N SER A 177 -10.61 26.74 -20.02
CA SER A 177 -11.85 26.26 -19.41
C SER A 177 -12.30 24.93 -20.02
N LEU A 178 -12.29 23.87 -19.21
CA LEU A 178 -12.75 22.53 -19.61
C LEU A 178 -13.81 21.99 -18.64
N HIS A 179 -13.61 22.19 -17.34
CA HIS A 179 -14.52 21.68 -16.32
C HIS A 179 -15.89 22.36 -16.37
N GLY A 180 -16.96 21.56 -16.23
CA GLY A 180 -18.34 22.05 -16.24
C GLY A 180 -18.83 22.53 -17.61
N GLN A 181 -17.96 22.54 -18.64
CA GLN A 181 -18.32 22.98 -19.98
C GLN A 181 -19.07 21.89 -20.74
N ARG A 182 -20.08 22.26 -21.51
CA ARG A 182 -21.03 21.34 -22.16
C ARG A 182 -21.22 21.58 -23.65
N SER A 183 -20.47 22.50 -24.24
CA SER A 183 -20.59 22.84 -25.65
C SER A 183 -19.23 22.99 -26.32
N PRO A 184 -19.12 22.76 -27.64
CA PRO A 184 -17.90 23.00 -28.40
C PRO A 184 -17.43 24.46 -28.38
N LYS A 185 -18.32 25.41 -28.08
CA LYS A 185 -17.99 26.85 -28.03
C LYS A 185 -17.32 27.25 -26.72
N THR A 186 -17.57 26.51 -25.64
CA THR A 186 -17.11 26.86 -24.30
C THR A 186 -16.06 25.90 -23.76
N TYR A 187 -16.05 24.65 -24.24
CA TYR A 187 -15.00 23.68 -23.95
C TYR A 187 -13.72 24.09 -24.68
N GLY A 188 -12.59 24.15 -23.96
CA GLY A 188 -11.30 24.59 -24.51
C GLY A 188 -11.13 26.10 -24.61
N LEU A 189 -12.08 26.89 -24.11
CA LEU A 189 -12.03 28.35 -24.19
C LEU A 189 -10.91 28.93 -23.31
N LEU A 190 -10.08 29.80 -23.89
CA LEU A 190 -9.09 30.57 -23.15
C LEU A 190 -9.74 31.78 -22.48
N VAL A 191 -9.53 31.90 -21.17
CA VAL A 191 -10.07 32.98 -20.33
C VAL A 191 -8.91 33.61 -19.58
N SER A 192 -8.92 34.95 -19.43
CA SER A 192 -7.91 35.64 -18.62
C SER A 192 -7.86 35.07 -17.21
N ARG A 193 -6.66 34.92 -16.64
CA ARG A 193 -6.41 34.32 -15.33
C ARG A 193 -7.18 35.01 -14.21
N GLU A 194 -7.44 36.32 -14.33
CA GLU A 194 -8.12 37.14 -13.32
C GLU A 194 -9.66 37.08 -13.41
N VAL A 195 -10.22 36.55 -14.50
CA VAL A 195 -11.67 36.58 -14.74
C VAL A 195 -12.40 35.50 -13.95
N GLY A 196 -13.51 35.84 -13.31
CA GLY A 196 -14.35 34.90 -12.57
C GLY A 196 -13.95 34.79 -11.09
N ASP A 197 -14.76 34.05 -10.33
CA ASP A 197 -14.48 33.83 -8.91
C ASP A 197 -13.21 32.96 -8.69
N ARG A 198 -12.70 32.94 -7.46
CA ARG A 198 -11.51 32.16 -7.08
C ARG A 198 -11.60 30.69 -7.53
N ILE A 199 -12.81 30.14 -7.59
CA ILE A 199 -13.04 28.72 -7.90
C ILE A 199 -12.90 28.46 -9.37
N GLN A 200 -13.54 29.29 -10.20
CA GLN A 200 -13.41 29.22 -11.64
C GLN A 200 -11.94 29.41 -12.05
N GLN A 201 -11.20 30.28 -11.37
CA GLN A 201 -9.76 30.46 -11.60
C GLN A 201 -8.93 29.21 -11.24
N GLN A 202 -9.32 28.49 -10.17
CA GLN A 202 -8.65 27.25 -9.72
C GLN A 202 -8.99 26.04 -10.60
N LEU A 203 -10.21 25.99 -11.13
CA LEU A 203 -10.72 24.91 -11.99
C LEU A 203 -10.12 24.88 -13.40
N ARG A 204 -9.65 26.04 -13.88
CA ARG A 204 -9.09 26.17 -15.22
C ARG A 204 -7.66 25.66 -15.25
N MET A 205 -7.34 24.99 -16.34
CA MET A 205 -6.04 24.37 -16.56
C MET A 205 -5.06 25.35 -17.19
N GLU A 206 -3.77 25.10 -16.97
CA GLU A 206 -2.73 25.78 -17.73
C GLU A 206 -2.88 25.45 -19.22
N PRO A 207 -2.72 26.42 -20.14
CA PRO A 207 -3.13 26.22 -21.54
C PRO A 207 -2.45 25.05 -22.25
N ALA A 208 -1.16 24.82 -21.98
CA ALA A 208 -0.42 23.67 -22.54
C ALA A 208 -1.01 22.33 -22.09
N ALA A 209 -1.30 22.18 -20.80
CA ALA A 209 -1.93 20.98 -20.25
C ALA A 209 -3.36 20.81 -20.79
N GLY A 210 -4.12 21.91 -20.90
CA GLY A 210 -5.46 21.89 -21.47
C GLY A 210 -5.48 21.42 -22.93
N LEU A 211 -4.55 21.91 -23.76
CA LEU A 211 -4.42 21.50 -25.16
C LEU A 211 -4.07 20.01 -25.29
N GLN A 212 -3.18 19.51 -24.43
CA GLN A 212 -2.84 18.09 -24.35
C GLN A 212 -4.05 17.23 -23.98
N VAL A 213 -4.83 17.63 -22.98
CA VAL A 213 -6.07 16.93 -22.60
C VAL A 213 -7.05 16.89 -23.77
N LEU A 214 -7.21 17.99 -24.51
CA LEU A 214 -8.07 18.04 -25.69
C LEU A 214 -7.64 17.03 -26.76
N GLU A 215 -6.35 16.95 -27.07
CA GLU A 215 -5.83 15.96 -28.03
C GLU A 215 -6.07 14.52 -27.54
N VAL A 216 -5.74 14.23 -26.28
CA VAL A 216 -5.91 12.90 -25.68
C VAL A 216 -7.37 12.47 -25.77
N GLN A 217 -8.30 13.35 -25.39
CA GLN A 217 -9.74 13.07 -25.45
C GLN A 217 -10.25 12.87 -26.87
N GLU A 218 -9.83 13.71 -27.82
CA GLU A 218 -10.25 13.63 -29.22
C GLU A 218 -9.89 12.28 -29.83
N ARG A 219 -8.63 11.88 -29.63
CA ARG A 219 -8.10 10.63 -30.18
C ARG A 219 -8.72 9.39 -29.53
N ILE A 220 -8.95 9.43 -28.21
CA ILE A 220 -9.67 8.36 -27.50
C ILE A 220 -11.10 8.20 -28.03
N LEU A 221 -11.83 9.31 -28.18
CA LEU A 221 -13.22 9.25 -28.64
C LEU A 221 -13.33 8.80 -30.10
N ASP A 222 -12.43 9.26 -30.97
CA ASP A 222 -12.33 8.79 -32.36
C ASP A 222 -12.07 7.27 -32.41
N PHE A 223 -11.11 6.79 -31.64
CA PHE A 223 -10.80 5.36 -31.53
C PHE A 223 -12.02 4.53 -31.10
N LEU A 224 -12.76 4.99 -30.08
CA LEU A 224 -13.96 4.30 -29.59
C LEU A 224 -15.09 4.29 -30.62
N VAL A 225 -15.26 5.37 -31.38
CA VAL A 225 -16.20 5.43 -32.50
C VAL A 225 -15.80 4.44 -33.60
N LYS A 226 -14.52 4.38 -33.98
CA LYS A 226 -14.00 3.41 -34.96
C LYS A 226 -14.22 1.97 -34.49
N CYS A 227 -13.98 1.66 -33.23
CA CYS A 227 -14.29 0.35 -32.64
C CYS A 227 -15.77 0.00 -32.80
N CYS A 228 -16.67 0.94 -32.49
CA CYS A 228 -18.12 0.72 -32.68
C CYS A 228 -18.47 0.42 -34.14
N ARG A 229 -17.92 1.18 -35.09
CA ARG A 229 -18.14 0.97 -36.53
C ARG A 229 -17.69 -0.43 -36.98
N LEU A 230 -16.53 -0.89 -36.51
CA LEU A 230 -16.01 -2.23 -36.86
C LEU A 230 -16.83 -3.36 -36.21
N ILE A 231 -17.30 -3.17 -34.97
CA ILE A 231 -18.13 -4.16 -34.27
C ILE A 231 -19.51 -4.27 -34.92
N LEU A 232 -20.06 -3.15 -35.39
CA LEU A 232 -21.38 -3.02 -36.02
C LEU A 232 -21.28 -2.80 -37.54
N HIS A 233 -20.29 -3.42 -38.20
CA HIS A 233 -19.95 -3.21 -39.62
C HIS A 233 -21.09 -3.50 -40.61
N ASP A 234 -22.08 -4.28 -40.21
CA ASP A 234 -23.29 -4.65 -40.97
C ASP A 234 -24.47 -3.69 -40.72
N MET A 235 -24.32 -2.68 -39.85
CA MET A 235 -25.38 -1.75 -39.48
C MET A 235 -25.13 -0.36 -40.08
N ASN A 236 -26.19 0.30 -40.54
CA ASN A 236 -26.11 1.68 -40.98
C ASN A 236 -26.11 2.62 -39.76
N LEU A 237 -24.91 3.04 -39.33
CA LEU A 237 -24.73 3.94 -38.20
C LEU A 237 -24.98 5.42 -38.54
N ASP A 238 -25.13 5.78 -39.81
CA ASP A 238 -25.37 7.16 -40.23
C ASP A 238 -26.84 7.59 -40.03
N GLN A 239 -27.74 6.63 -39.79
CA GLN A 239 -29.17 6.85 -39.53
C GLN A 239 -29.58 6.65 -38.06
N VAL A 240 -28.63 6.64 -37.12
CA VAL A 240 -28.90 6.38 -35.69
C VAL A 240 -29.94 7.34 -35.12
N ASP A 241 -30.02 8.56 -35.65
CA ASP A 241 -30.95 9.62 -35.22
C ASP A 241 -32.43 9.33 -35.49
N LEU A 242 -32.75 8.36 -36.36
CA LEU A 242 -34.11 8.07 -36.79
C LEU A 242 -34.78 6.95 -35.98
N THR A 243 -34.14 6.42 -34.91
CA THR A 243 -34.64 5.22 -34.20
C THR A 243 -34.65 5.35 -32.68
N GLU A 244 -35.62 4.69 -32.03
CA GLU A 244 -35.84 4.77 -30.57
C GLU A 244 -34.67 4.24 -29.73
N THR A 245 -34.41 4.91 -28.59
CA THR A 245 -33.42 4.48 -27.59
C THR A 245 -33.81 3.18 -26.90
N LYS A 246 -32.85 2.31 -26.59
CA LYS A 246 -33.06 1.07 -25.82
C LYS A 246 -32.65 1.25 -24.35
N PRO A 247 -33.25 0.47 -23.42
CA PRO A 247 -32.80 0.47 -22.03
C PRO A 247 -31.32 0.04 -21.95
N ALA A 248 -30.61 0.61 -20.98
CA ALA A 248 -29.20 0.27 -20.77
C ALA A 248 -29.06 -1.22 -20.42
N PRO A 249 -28.16 -1.97 -21.07
CA PRO A 249 -27.87 -3.35 -20.71
C PRO A 249 -27.22 -3.44 -19.32
N PRO A 250 -27.17 -4.64 -18.71
CA PRO A 250 -26.50 -4.85 -17.42
C PRO A 250 -25.06 -4.33 -17.42
N GLN A 251 -24.62 -3.81 -16.26
CA GLN A 251 -23.24 -3.35 -16.11
C GLN A 251 -22.25 -4.51 -16.24
N ILE A 252 -21.15 -4.22 -16.93
CA ILE A 252 -20.09 -5.20 -17.21
C ILE A 252 -19.21 -5.29 -15.99
N LYS A 253 -19.27 -6.45 -15.32
CA LYS A 253 -18.36 -6.76 -14.23
C LYS A 253 -17.01 -7.18 -14.81
N SER A 254 -15.94 -6.67 -14.20
CA SER A 254 -14.59 -7.16 -14.54
C SER A 254 -14.44 -8.60 -14.05
N THR A 255 -13.63 -9.37 -14.77
CA THR A 255 -13.23 -10.72 -14.39
C THR A 255 -12.06 -10.74 -13.40
N LEU A 256 -11.46 -9.58 -13.10
CA LEU A 256 -10.31 -9.48 -12.21
C LEU A 256 -10.71 -9.68 -10.73
N PRO A 257 -9.80 -10.20 -9.89
CA PRO A 257 -10.05 -10.39 -8.46
C PRO A 257 -10.36 -9.04 -7.79
N VAL A 258 -11.58 -8.88 -7.30
CA VAL A 258 -12.06 -7.61 -6.70
C VAL A 258 -11.32 -7.27 -5.39
N HIS A 259 -10.53 -8.20 -4.84
CA HIS A 259 -9.88 -8.12 -3.53
C HIS A 259 -8.40 -7.70 -3.59
N THR A 260 -7.92 -7.10 -4.70
CA THR A 260 -6.54 -6.60 -4.79
C THR A 260 -6.52 -5.19 -5.35
N VAL A 261 -5.67 -4.32 -4.78
CA VAL A 261 -5.54 -2.93 -5.23
C VAL A 261 -5.00 -2.86 -6.67
N THR A 262 -4.06 -3.76 -7.04
CA THR A 262 -3.53 -3.89 -8.41
C THR A 262 -4.63 -4.14 -9.44
N ALA A 263 -5.59 -5.03 -9.16
CA ALA A 263 -6.70 -5.28 -10.06
C ALA A 263 -7.62 -4.06 -10.22
N MET A 264 -7.80 -3.27 -9.16
CA MET A 264 -8.58 -2.03 -9.23
C MET A 264 -7.86 -0.98 -10.08
N ALA A 265 -6.54 -0.83 -9.92
CA ALA A 265 -5.69 0.06 -10.70
C ALA A 265 -5.72 -0.28 -12.20
N GLN A 266 -5.64 -1.57 -12.57
CA GLN A 266 -5.67 -2.01 -13.97
C GLN A 266 -6.93 -1.58 -14.74
N ILE A 267 -8.08 -1.46 -14.06
CA ILE A 267 -9.36 -1.10 -14.71
C ILE A 267 -9.65 0.40 -14.56
N ALA A 268 -9.02 1.09 -13.61
CA ALA A 268 -9.27 2.49 -13.30
C ALA A 268 -9.20 3.42 -14.54
N PRO A 269 -8.25 3.26 -15.50
CA PRO A 269 -8.17 4.10 -16.69
C PRO A 269 -9.39 4.04 -17.61
N TYR A 270 -10.10 2.91 -17.59
CA TYR A 270 -11.24 2.66 -18.46
C TYR A 270 -12.58 3.10 -17.83
N ARG A 271 -12.61 3.35 -16.53
CA ARG A 271 -13.82 3.69 -15.77
C ARG A 271 -14.01 5.20 -15.66
N LEU A 272 -15.16 5.59 -15.13
CA LEU A 272 -15.36 6.96 -14.68
C LEU A 272 -14.39 7.24 -13.53
N PRO A 273 -13.72 8.40 -13.49
CA PRO A 273 -12.82 8.74 -12.38
C PRO A 273 -13.51 8.52 -11.03
N GLN A 274 -12.80 7.81 -10.15
CA GLN A 274 -13.29 7.50 -8.81
C GLN A 274 -13.42 8.79 -7.99
N ARG A 275 -14.34 8.80 -7.03
CA ARG A 275 -14.44 9.87 -6.04
C ARG A 275 -13.52 9.55 -4.87
N LEU A 276 -13.04 10.58 -4.19
CA LEU A 276 -12.32 10.46 -2.92
C LEU A 276 -13.16 9.65 -1.93
N ASP A 277 -12.58 8.57 -1.41
CA ASP A 277 -13.15 7.75 -0.34
C ASP A 277 -12.32 7.93 0.94
N MET A 278 -12.71 8.92 1.74
CA MET A 278 -12.02 9.23 2.98
C MET A 278 -12.16 8.14 4.04
N ASN A 279 -13.26 7.38 4.06
CA ASN A 279 -13.44 6.28 5.00
C ASN A 279 -12.38 5.20 4.75
N ARG A 280 -12.15 4.87 3.47
CA ARG A 280 -11.08 3.95 3.07
C ARG A 280 -9.70 4.48 3.48
N LEU A 281 -9.41 5.77 3.26
CA LEU A 281 -8.13 6.36 3.67
C LEU A 281 -7.91 6.24 5.18
N ARG A 282 -8.92 6.57 5.98
CA ARG A 282 -8.84 6.45 7.44
C ARG A 282 -8.58 5.01 7.87
N VAL A 283 -9.35 4.04 7.36
CA VAL A 283 -9.15 2.62 7.72
C VAL A 283 -7.73 2.14 7.41
N LEU A 284 -7.15 2.56 6.29
CA LEU A 284 -5.80 2.17 5.90
C LEU A 284 -4.72 2.82 6.78
N ILE A 285 -4.85 4.12 7.07
CA ILE A 285 -3.89 4.87 7.89
C ILE A 285 -3.96 4.41 9.35
N SER A 286 -5.15 4.27 9.93
CA SER A 286 -5.33 3.80 11.31
C SER A 286 -4.73 2.41 11.49
N ALA A 287 -4.93 1.50 10.53
CA ALA A 287 -4.35 0.15 10.62
C ALA A 287 -2.81 0.15 10.57
N ARG A 288 -2.17 1.02 9.76
CA ARG A 288 -0.71 1.18 9.76
C ARG A 288 -0.19 1.84 11.03
N ARG A 289 -0.89 2.86 11.54
CA ARG A 289 -0.58 3.51 12.82
C ARG A 289 -0.54 2.51 13.96
N GLU A 290 -1.55 1.66 14.05
CA GLU A 290 -1.61 0.59 15.03
C GLU A 290 -0.49 -0.45 14.88
N GLU A 291 -0.12 -0.79 13.64
CA GLU A 291 1.00 -1.67 13.39
C GLU A 291 2.35 -1.04 13.77
N ALA A 292 2.55 0.27 13.55
CA ALA A 292 3.72 1.00 14.00
C ALA A 292 3.84 1.01 15.54
N GLU A 293 2.72 1.22 16.25
CA GLU A 293 2.70 1.11 17.72
C GLU A 293 3.04 -0.32 18.19
N GLU A 294 2.44 -1.35 17.58
CA GLU A 294 2.75 -2.74 17.92
C GLU A 294 4.21 -3.11 17.60
N HIS A 295 4.81 -2.53 16.56
CA HIS A 295 6.22 -2.72 16.23
C HIS A 295 7.13 -2.22 17.34
N VAL A 296 6.89 -0.99 17.83
CA VAL A 296 7.65 -0.40 18.95
C VAL A 296 7.52 -1.27 20.20
N TRP A 297 6.31 -1.71 20.54
CA TRP A 297 6.11 -2.58 21.69
C TRP A 297 6.77 -3.95 21.51
N ALA A 298 6.74 -4.54 20.32
CA ALA A 298 7.38 -5.82 20.04
C ALA A 298 8.90 -5.74 20.22
N LEU A 299 9.54 -4.64 19.82
CA LEU A 299 10.97 -4.38 20.04
C LEU A 299 11.34 -4.29 21.54
N ARG A 300 10.44 -3.74 22.37
CA ARG A 300 10.62 -3.64 23.84
C ARG A 300 10.24 -4.91 24.60
N GLU A 301 9.31 -5.71 24.07
CA GLU A 301 8.74 -6.87 24.74
C GLU A 301 9.47 -8.18 24.42
N ASP A 302 9.86 -8.42 23.15
CA ASP A 302 10.35 -9.73 22.70
C ASP A 302 11.82 -9.69 22.24
N PRO A 303 12.75 -10.35 22.97
CA PRO A 303 14.16 -10.38 22.59
C PRO A 303 14.43 -11.06 21.24
N GLY A 304 13.65 -12.07 20.87
CA GLY A 304 13.77 -12.76 19.59
C GLY A 304 13.34 -11.88 18.41
N TYR A 305 12.24 -11.13 18.58
CA TYR A 305 11.80 -10.12 17.62
C TYR A 305 12.86 -9.03 17.45
N PHE A 306 13.31 -8.43 18.56
CA PHE A 306 14.38 -7.43 18.58
C PHE A 306 15.64 -7.92 17.84
N ALA A 307 16.10 -9.15 18.14
CA ALA A 307 17.28 -9.73 17.50
C ALA A 307 17.10 -9.95 16.00
N GLN A 308 15.90 -10.35 15.57
CA GLN A 308 15.61 -10.55 14.15
C GLN A 308 15.56 -9.23 13.40
N THR A 309 14.88 -8.21 13.95
CA THR A 309 14.85 -6.88 13.34
C THR A 309 16.27 -6.29 13.25
N MET A 310 17.09 -6.43 14.28
CA MET A 310 18.51 -6.04 14.24
C MET A 310 19.29 -6.74 13.11
N ARG A 311 19.06 -8.05 12.90
CA ARG A 311 19.68 -8.78 11.80
C ARG A 311 19.22 -8.25 10.44
N ASP A 312 17.92 -8.05 10.26
CA ASP A 312 17.36 -7.53 9.01
C ASP A 312 17.98 -6.16 8.68
N TRP A 313 18.03 -5.24 9.65
CA TRP A 313 18.68 -3.93 9.48
C TRP A 313 20.18 -4.04 9.18
N SER A 314 20.89 -4.97 9.83
CA SER A 314 22.32 -5.19 9.58
C SER A 314 22.57 -5.70 8.15
N GLU A 315 21.73 -6.60 7.65
CA GLU A 315 21.85 -7.17 6.29
C GLU A 315 21.50 -6.15 5.20
N HIS A 316 20.68 -5.15 5.51
CA HIS A 316 20.30 -4.07 4.59
C HIS A 316 21.18 -2.82 4.78
N SER A 317 22.21 -2.90 5.63
CA SER A 317 23.12 -1.79 5.84
C SER A 317 23.95 -1.50 4.57
N PRO A 318 24.09 -0.23 4.16
CA PRO A 318 24.97 0.16 3.04
C PRO A 318 26.41 -0.37 3.17
N PHE A 319 26.89 -0.55 4.41
CA PHE A 319 28.24 -1.05 4.69
C PHE A 319 28.46 -2.51 4.27
N MET A 320 27.36 -3.27 4.05
CA MET A 320 27.42 -4.64 3.54
C MET A 320 27.71 -4.71 2.04
N ILE A 321 27.51 -3.62 1.29
CA ILE A 321 27.80 -3.58 -0.16
C ILE A 321 29.31 -3.70 -0.35
N PRO A 322 29.81 -4.68 -1.13
CA PRO A 322 31.24 -4.91 -1.27
C PRO A 322 31.94 -3.81 -2.08
N ASP A 323 33.24 -3.64 -1.85
CA ASP A 323 34.13 -2.87 -2.73
C ASP A 323 34.47 -3.63 -4.03
N LYS A 324 35.25 -3.01 -4.91
CA LYS A 324 35.76 -3.62 -6.16
C LYS A 324 36.59 -4.91 -5.95
N PHE A 325 37.05 -5.16 -4.72
CA PHE A 325 37.80 -6.36 -4.33
C PHE A 325 36.92 -7.37 -3.58
N LYS A 326 35.59 -7.19 -3.62
CA LYS A 326 34.60 -8.04 -2.95
C LYS A 326 34.69 -8.04 -1.42
N ARG A 327 35.27 -7.00 -0.82
CA ARG A 327 35.42 -6.87 0.64
C ARG A 327 34.31 -6.00 1.24
N PRO A 328 33.76 -6.36 2.42
CA PRO A 328 32.82 -5.50 3.14
C PRO A 328 33.51 -4.23 3.65
N HIS A 329 32.73 -3.29 4.21
CA HIS A 329 33.32 -2.12 4.89
C HIS A 329 34.09 -2.55 6.14
N SER A 330 35.18 -1.87 6.48
CA SER A 330 36.02 -2.16 7.65
C SER A 330 35.27 -2.13 8.98
N MET A 331 34.18 -1.35 9.06
CA MET A 331 33.32 -1.26 10.24
C MET A 331 32.45 -2.52 10.46
N VAL A 332 32.18 -3.32 9.44
CA VAL A 332 31.25 -4.46 9.55
C VAL A 332 31.77 -5.48 10.57
N GLY A 333 30.97 -5.74 11.60
CA GLY A 333 31.30 -6.66 12.68
C GLY A 333 31.87 -6.00 13.94
N GLU A 334 32.32 -4.74 13.85
CA GLU A 334 32.80 -3.97 15.00
C GLU A 334 31.64 -3.52 15.91
N PRO A 335 31.87 -3.25 17.20
CA PRO A 335 30.83 -2.75 18.12
C PRO A 335 30.10 -1.50 17.59
N VAL A 336 30.86 -0.57 16.98
CA VAL A 336 30.32 0.67 16.39
C VAL A 336 29.32 0.40 15.26
N PHE A 337 29.49 -0.69 14.51
CA PHE A 337 28.52 -1.07 13.47
C PHE A 337 27.19 -1.50 14.10
N TRP A 338 27.22 -2.29 15.16
CA TRP A 338 26.01 -2.75 15.82
C TRP A 338 25.25 -1.61 16.51
N ASP A 339 25.98 -0.68 17.11
CA ASP A 339 25.37 0.53 17.68
C ASP A 339 24.69 1.35 16.57
N LYS A 340 25.35 1.56 15.42
CA LYS A 340 24.74 2.26 14.27
C LYS A 340 23.52 1.55 13.68
N VAL A 341 23.54 0.21 13.63
CA VAL A 341 22.37 -0.58 13.20
C VAL A 341 21.22 -0.40 14.18
N ALA A 342 21.49 -0.47 15.49
CA ALA A 342 20.48 -0.30 16.52
C ALA A 342 19.87 1.11 16.52
N THR A 343 20.69 2.15 16.43
CA THR A 343 20.20 3.54 16.43
C THR A 343 19.34 3.83 15.21
N ASN A 344 19.72 3.36 14.01
CA ASN A 344 18.89 3.49 12.81
C ASN A 344 17.55 2.73 12.94
N MET A 345 17.59 1.49 13.46
CA MET A 345 16.39 0.68 13.68
C MET A 345 15.42 1.35 14.66
N ILE A 346 15.96 1.88 15.76
CA ILE A 346 15.17 2.55 16.80
C ILE A 346 14.61 3.88 16.29
N PHE A 347 15.43 4.66 15.60
CA PHE A 347 15.02 5.91 14.96
C PHE A 347 13.79 5.66 14.09
N HIS A 348 13.89 4.73 13.14
CA HIS A 348 12.77 4.33 12.27
C HIS A 348 11.52 3.91 13.06
N ALA A 349 11.68 3.05 14.08
CA ALA A 349 10.52 2.57 14.82
C ALA A 349 9.74 3.70 15.50
N TYR A 350 10.45 4.69 16.09
CA TYR A 350 9.81 5.84 16.74
C TYR A 350 9.35 6.91 15.75
N SER A 351 10.14 7.24 14.73
CA SER A 351 9.74 8.21 13.70
C SER A 351 8.50 7.72 12.96
N SER A 352 8.44 6.46 12.55
CA SER A 352 7.26 5.89 11.90
C SER A 352 6.03 5.96 12.81
N LEU A 353 6.14 5.67 14.12
CA LEU A 353 5.01 5.83 15.05
C LEU A 353 4.51 7.28 15.08
N VAL A 354 5.41 8.26 15.24
CA VAL A 354 5.08 9.69 15.25
C VAL A 354 4.41 10.10 13.93
N LEU A 355 4.98 9.70 12.79
CA LEU A 355 4.50 10.04 11.46
C LEU A 355 3.09 9.45 11.19
N TYR A 356 2.89 8.16 11.46
CA TYR A 356 1.58 7.52 11.24
C TYR A 356 0.51 7.98 12.24
N ALA A 357 0.86 8.26 13.50
CA ALA A 357 -0.07 8.88 14.46
C ALA A 357 -0.50 10.28 14.01
N THR A 358 0.44 11.09 13.52
CA THR A 358 0.12 12.42 12.98
C THR A 358 -0.75 12.33 11.72
N ALA A 359 -0.48 11.35 10.85
CA ALA A 359 -1.30 11.10 9.66
C ALA A 359 -2.73 10.66 10.03
N ASP A 360 -2.88 9.79 11.04
CA ASP A 360 -4.17 9.28 11.53
C ASP A 360 -5.03 10.39 12.16
N GLU A 361 -4.42 11.23 12.99
CA GLU A 361 -5.08 12.43 13.54
C GLU A 361 -5.54 13.36 12.41
N THR A 362 -4.65 13.64 11.45
CA THR A 362 -4.94 14.61 10.37
C THR A 362 -6.01 14.08 9.41
N VAL A 363 -6.02 12.79 9.07
CA VAL A 363 -7.07 12.20 8.21
C VAL A 363 -8.42 12.18 8.92
N THR A 364 -8.42 11.94 10.23
CA THR A 364 -9.64 11.99 11.06
C THR A 364 -10.20 13.40 11.09
N LEU A 365 -9.35 14.40 11.36
CA LEU A 365 -9.75 15.82 11.32
C LEU A 365 -10.24 16.24 9.92
N ALA A 366 -9.59 15.78 8.85
CA ALA A 366 -10.00 16.05 7.48
C ALA A 366 -11.40 15.49 7.20
N GLN A 367 -11.68 14.26 7.66
CA GLN A 367 -12.99 13.64 7.52
C GLN A 367 -14.07 14.41 8.28
N GLU A 368 -13.83 14.72 9.56
CA GLU A 368 -14.77 15.47 10.41
C GLU A 368 -15.09 16.85 9.82
N LYS A 369 -14.06 17.59 9.39
CA LYS A 369 -14.23 18.91 8.77
C LYS A 369 -14.99 18.81 7.45
N LEU A 370 -14.70 17.81 6.62
CA LEU A 370 -15.41 17.56 5.38
C LEU A 370 -16.91 17.26 5.62
N ASP A 371 -17.21 16.40 6.59
CA ASP A 371 -18.59 16.05 6.95
C ASP A 371 -19.35 17.27 7.48
N SER A 372 -18.70 18.11 8.30
CA SER A 372 -19.30 19.33 8.86
C SER A 372 -19.72 20.35 7.80
N CYS A 373 -19.03 20.39 6.64
CA CYS A 373 -19.33 21.33 5.57
C CYS A 373 -20.04 20.71 4.36
N ARG A 374 -20.43 19.44 4.41
CA ARG A 374 -20.95 18.68 3.27
C ARG A 374 -22.15 19.34 2.60
N HIS A 375 -23.10 19.83 3.38
CA HIS A 375 -24.28 20.55 2.87
C HIS A 375 -23.96 21.90 2.20
N ARG A 376 -22.83 22.52 2.56
CA ARG A 376 -22.37 23.78 1.97
C ARG A 376 -21.62 23.55 0.65
N LEU A 377 -20.99 22.39 0.47
CA LEU A 377 -20.27 22.03 -0.76
C LEU A 377 -21.21 21.82 -1.95
N ASP A 378 -22.46 21.44 -1.72
CA ASP A 378 -23.48 21.36 -2.78
C ASP A 378 -23.91 22.75 -3.29
N LEU A 379 -23.65 23.81 -2.51
CA LEU A 379 -24.05 25.19 -2.77
C LEU A 379 -22.87 26.12 -3.12
N SER A 380 -21.64 25.76 -2.71
CA SER A 380 -20.43 26.53 -2.94
C SER A 380 -19.41 25.74 -3.74
N SER A 381 -18.76 26.39 -4.69
CA SER A 381 -17.82 25.73 -5.58
C SER A 381 -16.37 25.66 -5.01
N SER A 382 -16.07 26.27 -3.86
CA SER A 382 -14.77 26.20 -3.13
C SER A 382 -14.89 25.46 -1.80
N LEU A 383 -13.82 24.76 -1.40
CA LEU A 383 -13.64 24.38 -0.01
C LEU A 383 -13.55 25.62 0.89
N PRO A 384 -14.18 25.61 2.08
CA PRO A 384 -13.90 26.61 3.10
C PRO A 384 -12.39 26.65 3.42
N PRO A 385 -11.78 27.83 3.65
CA PRO A 385 -10.34 27.94 3.88
C PRO A 385 -9.81 27.06 5.01
N GLU A 386 -10.59 26.87 6.08
CA GLU A 386 -10.23 25.98 7.18
C GLU A 386 -10.16 24.50 6.76
N VAL A 387 -11.07 24.06 5.90
CA VAL A 387 -11.08 22.69 5.34
C VAL A 387 -9.91 22.55 4.37
N GLU A 388 -9.72 23.53 3.48
CA GLU A 388 -8.59 23.57 2.54
C GLU A 388 -7.24 23.42 3.27
N LYS A 389 -7.03 24.14 4.38
CA LYS A 389 -5.83 24.03 5.23
C LYS A 389 -5.60 22.63 5.79
N VAL A 390 -6.65 21.96 6.28
CA VAL A 390 -6.52 20.59 6.80
C VAL A 390 -6.13 19.60 5.69
N PHE A 391 -6.68 19.75 4.49
CA PHE A 391 -6.28 18.92 3.33
C PHE A 391 -4.87 19.23 2.84
N GLN A 392 -4.40 20.48 2.94
CA GLN A 392 -2.98 20.83 2.69
C GLN A 392 -2.06 20.11 3.66
N ARG A 393 -2.41 20.15 4.96
CA ARG A 393 -1.66 19.47 6.01
C ARG A 393 -1.65 17.95 5.79
N LEU A 394 -2.80 17.34 5.45
CA LEU A 394 -2.88 15.92 5.16
C LEU A 394 -2.01 15.52 3.95
N ASP A 395 -2.09 16.26 2.83
CA ASP A 395 -1.29 15.97 1.63
C ASP A 395 0.21 16.11 1.90
N HIS A 396 0.59 17.08 2.73
CA HIS A 396 1.99 17.25 3.16
C HIS A 396 2.47 16.12 4.07
N ILE A 397 1.71 15.75 5.11
CA ILE A 397 2.10 14.66 6.01
C ILE A 397 2.22 13.35 5.25
N VAL A 398 1.27 13.04 4.36
CA VAL A 398 1.35 11.84 3.50
C VAL A 398 2.61 11.86 2.63
N GLN A 399 3.03 13.03 2.15
CA GLN A 399 4.29 13.15 1.43
C GLN A 399 5.51 12.88 2.32
N VAL A 400 5.56 13.47 3.53
CA VAL A 400 6.66 13.24 4.48
C VAL A 400 6.75 11.76 4.88
N VAL A 401 5.61 11.11 5.15
CA VAL A 401 5.54 9.67 5.46
C VAL A 401 6.05 8.83 4.28
N ALA A 402 5.85 9.27 3.02
CA ALA A 402 6.36 8.58 1.84
C ALA A 402 7.87 8.74 1.65
N ASP A 403 8.47 9.84 2.12
CA ASP A 403 9.89 10.14 1.91
C ASP A 403 10.82 9.24 2.77
N GLU A 404 10.37 8.81 3.95
CA GLU A 404 11.11 7.89 4.84
C GLU A 404 11.44 6.54 4.17
N PRO A 405 10.46 5.71 3.74
CA PRO A 405 10.75 4.44 3.07
C PRO A 405 11.48 4.64 1.73
N LEU A 406 11.28 5.77 1.05
CA LEU A 406 12.04 6.10 -0.15
C LEU A 406 13.54 6.23 0.16
N GLY A 407 13.89 6.97 1.21
CA GLY A 407 15.27 7.15 1.67
C GLY A 407 15.91 5.84 2.12
N GLU A 408 15.17 5.00 2.85
CA GLU A 408 15.64 3.66 3.27
C GLU A 408 15.94 2.75 2.09
N LEU A 409 15.04 2.71 1.10
CA LEU A 409 15.20 1.88 -0.08
C LEU A 409 16.38 2.30 -0.96
N MET A 410 16.79 3.58 -0.96
CA MET A 410 17.92 4.06 -1.77
C MET A 410 19.18 3.23 -1.57
N LEU A 411 19.55 2.90 -0.33
CA LEU A 411 20.74 2.10 -0.04
C LEU A 411 20.41 0.71 0.51
N GLY A 412 19.23 0.53 1.12
CA GLY A 412 18.78 -0.76 1.63
C GLY A 412 18.45 -1.77 0.53
N PHE A 413 17.85 -1.34 -0.60
CA PHE A 413 17.58 -2.25 -1.72
C PHE A 413 18.88 -2.76 -2.37
N PRO A 414 19.85 -1.91 -2.74
CA PRO A 414 21.15 -2.39 -3.23
C PRO A 414 21.92 -3.24 -2.22
N ALA A 415 21.79 -2.96 -0.91
CA ALA A 415 22.46 -3.73 0.14
C ALA A 415 21.77 -5.08 0.46
N SER A 416 20.50 -5.23 0.07
CA SER A 416 19.71 -6.42 0.39
C SER A 416 20.38 -7.72 -0.08
N PRO A 417 20.34 -8.81 0.70
CA PRO A 417 21.03 -10.06 0.36
C PRO A 417 20.79 -10.58 -1.07
N PRO A 418 19.55 -10.55 -1.61
CA PRO A 418 19.29 -11.05 -2.97
C PRO A 418 19.85 -10.16 -4.08
N MET A 419 20.04 -8.86 -3.85
CA MET A 419 20.49 -7.90 -4.87
C MET A 419 21.96 -7.48 -4.73
N ARG A 420 22.53 -7.59 -3.53
CA ARG A 420 23.87 -7.11 -3.17
C ARG A 420 24.97 -7.55 -4.11
N TYR A 421 24.91 -8.78 -4.64
CA TYR A 421 25.93 -9.31 -5.54
C TYR A 421 26.14 -8.47 -6.81
N GLY A 422 25.11 -7.73 -7.23
CA GLY A 422 25.13 -6.92 -8.43
C GLY A 422 25.51 -5.46 -8.22
N TYR A 423 25.89 -5.06 -6.99
CA TYR A 423 26.32 -3.71 -6.65
C TYR A 423 27.74 -3.70 -6.08
N GLU A 424 28.49 -2.64 -6.41
CA GLU A 424 29.84 -2.42 -5.90
C GLU A 424 30.05 -0.95 -5.50
N ARG A 425 30.76 -0.72 -4.39
CA ARG A 425 31.20 0.63 -3.99
C ARG A 425 32.30 1.15 -4.91
N ALA A 426 32.32 2.47 -5.11
CA ALA A 426 33.35 3.14 -5.90
C ALA A 426 34.75 3.07 -5.25
N ALA A 427 34.84 3.19 -3.93
CA ALA A 427 36.08 3.10 -3.16
C ALA A 427 35.97 2.16 -1.94
N CYS A 428 37.11 1.72 -1.42
CA CYS A 428 37.18 0.73 -0.33
C CYS A 428 36.58 1.24 0.99
N ASP A 429 36.83 2.51 1.34
CA ASP A 429 36.46 3.09 2.64
C ASP A 429 35.48 4.28 2.55
N SER A 430 34.87 4.49 1.37
CA SER A 430 33.84 5.52 1.21
C SER A 430 32.48 5.00 1.66
N SER A 431 31.74 5.80 2.44
CA SER A 431 30.30 5.62 2.61
C SER A 431 29.63 5.61 1.23
N PRO A 432 28.87 4.57 0.88
CA PRO A 432 28.23 4.50 -0.43
C PRO A 432 27.12 5.54 -0.53
N SER A 433 26.97 6.14 -1.71
CA SER A 433 25.79 6.90 -2.07
C SER A 433 25.10 6.25 -3.27
N PHE A 434 23.78 6.39 -3.37
CA PHE A 434 23.00 5.72 -4.41
C PHE A 434 23.53 5.99 -5.82
N ASN A 435 23.95 7.23 -6.09
CA ASN A 435 24.45 7.66 -7.39
C ASN A 435 25.90 7.20 -7.68
N THR A 436 26.66 6.78 -6.67
CA THR A 436 28.06 6.33 -6.83
C THR A 436 28.21 4.82 -6.92
N LEU A 437 27.12 4.06 -6.72
CA LEU A 437 27.15 2.60 -6.81
C LEU A 437 27.32 2.13 -8.25
N ASN A 438 28.26 1.21 -8.46
CA ASN A 438 28.45 0.53 -9.73
C ASN A 438 27.51 -0.67 -9.82
N VAL A 439 26.80 -0.81 -10.94
CA VAL A 439 25.92 -1.95 -11.21
C VAL A 439 26.65 -2.97 -12.11
N LYS A 440 26.68 -4.24 -11.69
CA LYS A 440 27.41 -5.34 -12.36
C LYS A 440 26.50 -6.46 -12.87
N MET A 441 25.18 -6.29 -12.82
CA MET A 441 24.23 -7.31 -13.24
C MET A 441 24.16 -7.44 -14.77
N GLY A 442 23.96 -8.67 -15.26
CA GLY A 442 23.76 -8.91 -16.68
C GLY A 442 22.42 -8.35 -17.15
N ARG A 443 22.40 -7.62 -18.27
CA ARG A 443 21.23 -6.86 -18.75
C ARG A 443 19.99 -7.69 -19.10
N LEU A 444 20.14 -9.00 -19.26
CA LEU A 444 19.04 -9.94 -19.53
C LEU A 444 18.56 -10.69 -18.27
N SER A 445 19.20 -10.45 -17.12
CA SER A 445 18.85 -11.12 -15.86
C SER A 445 17.57 -10.59 -15.24
N ALA A 446 16.94 -11.39 -14.37
CA ALA A 446 15.84 -10.95 -13.51
C ALA A 446 16.25 -9.75 -12.65
N ALA A 447 17.44 -9.81 -12.05
CA ALA A 447 17.96 -8.76 -11.19
C ALA A 447 18.12 -7.41 -11.91
N TRP A 448 18.51 -7.42 -13.20
CA TRP A 448 18.54 -6.19 -13.99
C TRP A 448 17.15 -5.57 -14.17
N ARG A 449 16.12 -6.37 -14.44
CA ARG A 449 14.74 -5.85 -14.55
C ARG A 449 14.27 -5.20 -13.26
N VAL A 450 14.45 -5.90 -12.13
CA VAL A 450 14.09 -5.39 -10.79
C VAL A 450 14.87 -4.11 -10.49
N GLN A 451 16.19 -4.11 -10.74
CA GLN A 451 17.06 -2.96 -10.54
C GLN A 451 16.70 -1.75 -11.40
N VAL A 452 16.24 -1.94 -12.63
CA VAL A 452 15.79 -0.83 -13.49
C VAL A 452 14.56 -0.15 -12.89
N LEU A 453 13.53 -0.91 -12.50
CA LEU A 453 12.32 -0.31 -11.93
C LEU A 453 12.56 0.35 -10.58
N PHE A 454 13.31 -0.30 -9.67
CA PHE A 454 13.67 0.32 -8.39
C PHE A 454 14.55 1.56 -8.58
N ARG A 455 15.44 1.59 -9.59
CA ARG A 455 16.21 2.80 -9.89
C ARG A 455 15.34 3.93 -10.45
N THR A 456 14.33 3.62 -11.26
CA THR A 456 13.31 4.58 -11.70
C THR A 456 12.51 5.10 -10.50
N LEU A 457 12.13 4.22 -9.57
CA LEU A 457 11.41 4.57 -8.35
C LEU A 457 12.23 5.51 -7.46
N LEU A 458 13.53 5.26 -7.29
CA LEU A 458 14.38 5.95 -6.32
C LEU A 458 15.10 7.19 -6.88
N SER A 459 14.92 7.50 -8.18
CA SER A 459 15.55 8.65 -8.83
C SER A 459 14.56 9.82 -8.93
N PRO A 460 14.84 11.00 -8.35
CA PRO A 460 13.96 12.17 -8.45
C PRO A 460 13.69 12.62 -9.90
N GLU A 461 14.69 12.53 -10.77
CA GLU A 461 14.54 12.85 -12.20
C GLU A 461 13.55 11.90 -12.88
N GLN A 462 13.67 10.60 -12.59
CA GLN A 462 12.79 9.58 -13.19
C GLN A 462 11.38 9.61 -12.58
N GLN A 463 11.25 9.93 -11.29
CA GLN A 463 9.95 10.16 -10.66
C GLN A 463 9.20 11.33 -11.30
N LYS A 464 9.89 12.41 -11.68
CA LYS A 464 9.27 13.51 -12.45
C LYS A 464 8.74 13.02 -13.80
N LYS A 465 9.44 12.07 -14.43
CA LYS A 465 9.10 11.53 -15.77
C LYS A 465 8.02 10.45 -15.76
N HIS A 466 7.99 9.60 -14.75
CA HIS A 466 7.11 8.42 -14.72
C HIS A 466 6.01 8.52 -13.67
N GLY A 467 6.18 9.37 -12.66
CA GLY A 467 5.29 9.47 -11.50
C GLY A 467 5.56 8.35 -10.49
N LEU A 468 5.46 8.69 -9.19
CA LEU A 468 5.68 7.75 -8.09
C LEU A 468 4.69 6.57 -8.13
N ASN A 469 3.39 6.87 -8.13
CA ASN A 469 2.34 5.85 -8.08
C ASN A 469 2.36 4.92 -9.32
N ASN A 470 2.57 5.46 -10.51
CA ASN A 470 2.74 4.68 -11.73
C ASN A 470 3.92 3.69 -11.65
N THR A 471 5.04 4.13 -11.07
CA THR A 471 6.23 3.28 -10.92
C THR A 471 6.00 2.19 -9.87
N VAL A 472 5.31 2.53 -8.78
CA VAL A 472 4.85 1.56 -7.76
C VAL A 472 3.94 0.51 -8.38
N GLU A 473 2.94 0.90 -9.17
CA GLU A 473 2.02 -0.03 -9.82
C GLU A 473 2.75 -0.99 -10.77
N GLU A 474 3.71 -0.49 -11.55
CA GLU A 474 4.50 -1.34 -12.45
C GLU A 474 5.45 -2.28 -11.70
N ILE A 475 6.03 -1.86 -10.56
CA ILE A 475 6.80 -2.76 -9.69
C ILE A 475 5.88 -3.82 -9.11
N GLN A 476 4.71 -3.45 -8.58
CA GLN A 476 3.75 -4.40 -8.02
C GLN A 476 3.32 -5.44 -9.06
N ARG A 477 3.02 -4.99 -10.28
CA ARG A 477 2.67 -5.87 -11.39
C ARG A 477 3.79 -6.86 -11.73
N MET A 478 5.03 -6.38 -11.81
CA MET A 478 6.20 -7.26 -12.01
C MET A 478 6.31 -8.31 -10.91
N LEU A 479 6.12 -7.94 -9.64
CA LEU A 479 6.19 -8.87 -8.51
C LEU A 479 5.06 -9.90 -8.51
N ASP A 480 3.86 -9.52 -8.97
CA ASP A 480 2.71 -10.43 -9.07
C ASP A 480 2.83 -11.39 -10.27
N GLU A 481 3.39 -10.94 -11.41
CA GLU A 481 3.49 -11.74 -12.64
C GLU A 481 4.74 -12.64 -12.72
N HIS A 482 5.83 -12.29 -12.02
CA HIS A 482 7.12 -12.96 -12.17
C HIS A 482 7.69 -13.44 -10.83
N SER A 483 7.45 -14.72 -10.49
CA SER A 483 7.92 -15.31 -9.23
C SER A 483 9.42 -15.18 -8.99
N LYS A 484 10.25 -15.30 -10.04
CA LYS A 484 11.70 -15.10 -9.96
C LYS A 484 12.13 -13.67 -9.63
N ASP A 485 11.33 -12.69 -10.04
CA ASP A 485 11.59 -11.28 -9.75
C ASP A 485 11.18 -10.99 -8.30
N SER A 486 10.09 -11.62 -7.84
CA SER A 486 9.70 -11.62 -6.43
C SER A 486 10.79 -12.21 -5.55
N ASP A 487 11.41 -13.36 -5.86
CA ASP A 487 12.49 -13.96 -5.06
C ASP A 487 13.72 -13.04 -4.81
N LEU A 488 13.85 -11.94 -5.57
CA LEU A 488 14.92 -10.94 -5.43
C LEU A 488 14.57 -9.80 -4.47
N ILE A 489 13.36 -9.78 -3.94
CA ILE A 489 12.93 -8.85 -2.91
C ILE A 489 13.12 -9.56 -1.55
N SER A 490 13.65 -8.87 -0.55
CA SER A 490 13.68 -9.38 0.82
C SER A 490 12.43 -8.96 1.58
N SER A 491 12.12 -9.60 2.70
CA SER A 491 11.03 -9.14 3.59
C SER A 491 11.18 -7.67 3.98
N TRP A 492 12.41 -7.21 4.26
CA TRP A 492 12.70 -5.82 4.60
C TRP A 492 12.42 -4.86 3.42
N VAL A 493 12.85 -5.19 2.20
CA VAL A 493 12.55 -4.36 1.01
C VAL A 493 11.05 -4.35 0.71
N SER A 494 10.40 -5.51 0.81
CA SER A 494 8.96 -5.65 0.53
C SER A 494 8.12 -4.82 1.50
N ASP A 495 8.48 -4.80 2.78
CA ASP A 495 7.81 -4.02 3.82
C ASP A 495 7.87 -2.51 3.51
N ARG A 496 9.07 -1.99 3.23
CA ARG A 496 9.28 -0.55 2.90
C ARG A 496 8.63 -0.16 1.59
N PHE A 497 8.66 -1.06 0.61
CA PHE A 497 7.92 -0.87 -0.64
C PHE A 497 6.40 -0.82 -0.39
N SER A 498 5.87 -1.63 0.53
CA SER A 498 4.44 -1.63 0.88
C SER A 498 4.01 -0.29 1.47
N ASP A 499 4.81 0.29 2.36
CA ASP A 499 4.56 1.61 2.96
C ASP A 499 4.59 2.73 1.93
N LEU A 500 5.65 2.79 1.13
CA LEU A 500 5.76 3.76 0.04
C LEU A 500 4.59 3.64 -0.95
N ALA A 501 4.20 2.41 -1.29
CA ALA A 501 3.12 2.14 -2.21
C ALA A 501 1.76 2.58 -1.65
N LEU A 502 1.50 2.29 -0.36
CA LEU A 502 0.30 2.74 0.33
C LEU A 502 0.22 4.28 0.36
N MET A 503 1.31 4.97 0.74
CA MET A 503 1.32 6.44 0.74
C MET A 503 1.13 7.01 -0.67
N SER A 504 1.71 6.38 -1.69
CA SER A 504 1.51 6.78 -3.08
C SER A 504 0.04 6.67 -3.52
N GLU A 505 -0.66 5.63 -3.06
CA GLU A 505 -2.09 5.42 -3.33
C GLU A 505 -2.96 6.41 -2.56
N ILE A 506 -2.66 6.67 -1.27
CA ILE A 506 -3.36 7.70 -0.47
C ILE A 506 -3.22 9.06 -1.15
N ARG A 507 -2.01 9.44 -1.57
CA ARG A 507 -1.75 10.70 -2.28
C ARG A 507 -2.47 10.78 -3.63
N ARG A 508 -2.58 9.65 -4.33
CA ARG A 508 -3.37 9.53 -5.57
C ARG A 508 -4.86 9.74 -5.31
N GLN A 509 -5.41 9.14 -4.25
CA GLN A 509 -6.81 9.30 -3.83
C GLN A 509 -7.13 10.74 -3.43
N LEU A 510 -6.25 11.41 -2.68
CA LEU A 510 -6.37 12.85 -2.41
C LEU A 510 -6.36 13.66 -3.71
N GLY A 511 -5.55 13.23 -4.68
CA GLY A 511 -5.51 13.76 -6.05
C GLY A 511 -6.83 13.66 -6.82
N LEU A 512 -7.74 12.75 -6.44
CA LEU A 512 -9.07 12.61 -7.04
C LEU A 512 -10.05 13.69 -6.57
N PHE A 513 -9.73 14.43 -5.49
CA PHE A 513 -10.59 15.49 -4.96
C PHE A 513 -10.44 16.78 -5.76
N GLN A 514 -10.55 16.65 -7.09
CA GLN A 514 -10.48 17.75 -8.02
C GLN A 514 -11.81 18.51 -8.04
N PRO A 515 -11.77 19.85 -8.23
CA PRO A 515 -10.58 20.66 -8.53
C PRO A 515 -9.77 21.10 -7.32
N TRP A 516 -10.28 20.87 -6.11
CA TRP A 516 -9.77 21.47 -4.89
C TRP A 516 -8.32 21.05 -4.61
N CYS A 517 -7.95 19.83 -4.99
CA CYS A 517 -6.58 19.35 -4.88
C CYS A 517 -5.56 20.24 -5.59
N THR A 518 -5.86 20.68 -6.81
CA THR A 518 -5.00 21.57 -7.58
C THR A 518 -4.80 22.90 -6.87
N ALA A 519 -5.86 23.45 -6.27
CA ALA A 519 -5.79 24.70 -5.53
C ALA A 519 -4.86 24.61 -4.33
N TRP A 520 -5.01 23.57 -3.51
CA TRP A 520 -4.29 23.48 -2.25
C TRP A 520 -2.83 23.03 -2.45
N ARG A 521 -2.54 22.23 -3.48
CA ARG A 521 -1.15 21.88 -3.85
C ARG A 521 -0.37 23.06 -4.45
N SER A 522 -1.07 24.09 -4.93
CA SER A 522 -0.44 25.31 -5.47
C SER A 522 0.00 26.31 -4.40
N LYS A 523 -0.52 26.20 -3.17
CA LYS A 523 -0.25 27.09 -2.03
C LYS A 523 0.22 26.25 -0.85
N CYS A 524 1.52 26.05 -0.72
CA CYS A 524 2.08 25.36 0.43
C CYS A 524 2.40 26.39 1.51
N PHE A 525 1.48 26.62 2.45
CA PHE A 525 1.73 27.42 3.65
C PHE A 525 1.85 26.47 4.84
N ILE A 526 3.07 26.03 5.12
CA ILE A 526 3.39 25.21 6.30
C ILE A 526 4.35 26.02 7.17
N GLU A 527 4.03 27.29 7.44
CA GLU A 527 4.88 28.10 8.31
C GLU A 527 4.38 28.14 9.76
N ASP A 528 3.08 27.85 10.02
CA ASP A 528 2.52 28.11 11.36
C ASP A 528 2.18 26.86 12.22
N ASP A 529 1.93 25.67 11.64
CA ASP A 529 1.35 24.51 12.39
C ASP A 529 2.11 23.17 12.30
N ALA A 530 3.23 23.09 11.58
CA ALA A 530 4.06 21.87 11.53
C ALA A 530 5.19 21.72 12.57
N PRO A 531 5.47 22.65 13.51
CA PRO A 531 6.69 22.53 14.31
C PRO A 531 6.66 21.35 15.28
N TYR A 532 5.50 20.94 15.80
CA TYR A 532 5.48 19.93 16.87
C TYR A 532 5.96 18.55 16.39
N PHE A 533 5.36 17.95 15.36
CA PHE A 533 5.79 16.60 14.95
C PHE A 533 7.19 16.60 14.32
N PHE A 534 7.57 17.64 13.56
CA PHE A 534 8.94 17.74 13.04
C PHE A 534 9.94 17.86 14.19
N SER A 535 9.65 18.68 15.21
CA SER A 535 10.49 18.76 16.40
C SER A 535 10.57 17.43 17.15
N MET A 536 9.49 16.64 17.16
CA MET A 536 9.51 15.31 17.77
C MET A 536 10.35 14.31 16.97
N VAL A 537 10.26 14.31 15.64
CA VAL A 537 11.11 13.45 14.78
C VAL A 537 12.58 13.87 14.87
N GLU A 538 12.87 15.16 14.89
CA GLU A 538 14.23 15.71 15.12
C GLU A 538 14.75 15.33 16.51
N CYS A 539 13.94 15.48 17.55
CA CYS A 539 14.30 15.06 18.90
C CYS A 539 14.62 13.55 18.94
N VAL A 540 13.81 12.72 18.29
CA VAL A 540 14.06 11.28 18.14
C VAL A 540 15.37 11.02 17.39
N HIS A 541 15.66 11.79 16.33
CA HIS A 541 16.93 11.70 15.61
C HIS A 541 18.12 12.02 16.52
N ASP A 542 18.05 13.10 17.28
CA ASP A 542 19.16 13.61 18.08
C ASP A 542 19.54 12.65 19.20
N PHE A 543 18.57 12.16 19.98
CA PHE A 543 18.88 11.23 21.08
C PHE A 543 19.25 9.83 20.58
N THR A 544 18.75 9.38 19.43
CA THR A 544 19.10 8.05 18.92
C THR A 544 20.50 8.05 18.30
N THR A 545 20.84 9.04 17.49
CA THR A 545 22.14 9.08 16.78
C THR A 545 23.36 9.25 17.69
N CYS A 546 23.16 9.81 18.88
CA CYS A 546 24.22 10.05 19.87
C CYS A 546 24.39 8.93 20.89
N ALA A 547 23.55 7.89 20.87
CA ALA A 547 23.56 6.83 21.86
C ALA A 547 24.68 5.80 21.60
N ALA A 548 25.58 5.62 22.57
CA ALA A 548 26.49 4.47 22.64
C ALA A 548 25.80 3.33 23.42
N LEU A 549 25.51 2.22 22.74
CA LEU A 549 24.62 1.18 23.28
C LEU A 549 25.39 0.00 23.88
N ASP A 550 26.68 -0.21 23.53
CA ASP A 550 27.66 -1.12 24.16
C ASP A 550 27.08 -2.52 24.50
N ALA A 551 26.11 -2.99 23.71
CA ALA A 551 25.33 -4.22 23.95
C ALA A 551 24.48 -4.66 22.73
N ALA A 552 24.53 -3.93 21.60
CA ALA A 552 23.60 -4.10 20.49
C ALA A 552 23.78 -5.41 19.66
N ASN A 553 24.69 -6.31 20.04
CA ASN A 553 24.92 -7.51 19.23
C ASN A 553 23.72 -8.48 19.31
N PRO A 554 23.07 -8.83 18.17
CA PRO A 554 21.88 -9.68 18.15
C PRO A 554 22.13 -11.09 18.71
N ALA A 555 23.37 -11.57 18.74
CA ALA A 555 23.74 -12.87 19.30
C ALA A 555 23.41 -12.99 20.80
N PHE A 556 23.30 -11.88 21.53
CA PHE A 556 23.03 -11.90 22.97
C PHE A 556 21.55 -12.12 23.34
N TYR A 557 20.65 -12.10 22.35
CA TYR A 557 19.20 -12.08 22.55
C TYR A 557 18.52 -13.38 22.08
N GLY A 558 19.25 -14.49 22.02
CA GLY A 558 18.71 -15.79 21.63
C GLY A 558 17.53 -16.21 22.51
N TYR A 559 16.33 -16.25 21.92
CA TYR A 559 15.05 -16.45 22.60
C TYR A 559 14.34 -17.70 22.06
N PRO A 560 14.48 -18.88 22.69
CA PRO A 560 13.98 -20.15 22.17
C PRO A 560 12.46 -20.33 22.39
N SER A 561 11.65 -19.38 21.90
CA SER A 561 10.19 -19.39 22.04
C SER A 561 9.50 -20.46 21.18
N ASP A 562 10.22 -21.01 20.22
CA ASP A 562 9.86 -22.11 19.34
C ASP A 562 10.14 -23.50 19.94
N LYS A 563 10.94 -23.55 21.00
CA LYS A 563 11.31 -24.81 21.66
C LYS A 563 10.35 -25.15 22.79
N ARG A 564 10.32 -26.43 23.14
CA ARG A 564 9.58 -26.94 24.31
C ARG A 564 10.08 -26.22 25.57
N ARG A 565 9.14 -25.75 26.39
CA ARG A 565 9.47 -25.16 27.69
C ARG A 565 10.05 -26.23 28.62
N THR A 566 11.30 -26.00 28.97
CA THR A 566 12.13 -26.71 29.95
C THR A 566 12.74 -25.68 30.88
N ARG A 567 13.29 -26.11 32.02
CA ARG A 567 13.98 -25.21 32.96
C ARG A 567 15.07 -24.39 32.25
N GLU A 568 15.88 -25.06 31.44
CA GLU A 568 17.00 -24.44 30.72
C GLU A 568 16.50 -23.40 29.69
N THR A 569 15.49 -23.75 28.89
CA THR A 569 14.93 -22.80 27.90
C THR A 569 14.27 -21.59 28.56
N VAL A 570 13.58 -21.78 29.70
CA VAL A 570 12.95 -20.69 30.44
C VAL A 570 13.99 -19.78 31.07
N ASP A 571 15.05 -20.34 31.63
CA ASP A 571 16.16 -19.55 32.17
C ASP A 571 16.87 -18.75 31.06
N GLN A 572 17.05 -19.35 29.88
CA GLN A 572 17.58 -18.65 28.70
C GLN A 572 16.67 -17.50 28.24
N MET A 573 15.35 -17.73 28.15
CA MET A 573 14.38 -16.69 27.78
C MET A 573 14.42 -15.51 28.76
N ARG A 574 14.45 -15.79 30.07
CA ARG A 574 14.54 -14.77 31.12
C ARG A 574 15.85 -14.01 31.09
N LEU A 575 16.97 -14.67 30.76
CA LEU A 575 18.26 -14.02 30.58
C LEU A 575 18.24 -13.05 29.38
N ALA A 576 17.66 -13.47 28.26
CA ALA A 576 17.51 -12.61 27.08
C ALA A 576 16.60 -11.40 27.37
N GLU A 577 15.50 -11.60 28.10
CA GLU A 577 14.61 -10.52 28.58
C GLU A 577 15.36 -9.52 29.46
N LYS A 578 16.16 -9.99 30.43
CA LYS A 578 16.98 -9.12 31.28
C LYS A 578 18.00 -8.29 30.50
N ARG A 579 18.58 -8.88 29.44
CA ARG A 579 19.51 -8.16 28.54
C ARG A 579 18.79 -7.11 27.72
N LEU A 580 17.58 -7.41 27.25
CA LEU A 580 16.72 -6.46 26.55
C LEU A 580 16.34 -5.28 27.45
N ASP A 581 15.92 -5.56 28.69
CA ASP A 581 15.61 -4.51 29.67
C ASP A 581 16.82 -3.60 29.94
N LYS A 582 18.03 -4.18 30.06
CA LYS A 582 19.26 -3.41 30.23
C LYS A 582 19.57 -2.53 29.01
N PHE A 583 19.32 -3.03 27.81
CA PHE A 583 19.51 -2.27 26.57
C PHE A 583 18.58 -1.06 26.53
N TRP A 584 17.28 -1.26 26.76
CA TRP A 584 16.31 -0.16 26.75
C TRP A 584 16.55 0.84 27.87
N ALA A 585 16.95 0.39 29.08
CA ALA A 585 17.32 1.29 30.16
C ALA A 585 18.48 2.23 29.77
N LYS A 586 19.47 1.78 28.98
CA LYS A 586 20.54 2.66 28.49
C LYS A 586 20.00 3.73 27.55
N LEU A 587 19.16 3.34 26.61
CA LEU A 587 18.55 4.28 25.66
C LEU A 587 17.65 5.28 26.40
N ASP A 588 16.80 4.79 27.31
CA ASP A 588 15.88 5.61 28.09
C ASP A 588 16.65 6.62 28.95
N ASN A 589 17.73 6.21 29.61
CA ASN A 589 18.62 7.11 30.35
C ASN A 589 19.32 8.15 29.44
N HIS A 590 19.71 7.75 28.23
CA HIS A 590 20.33 8.68 27.27
C HIS A 590 19.32 9.73 26.79
N CYS A 591 18.10 9.30 26.45
CA CYS A 591 16.98 10.18 26.12
C CYS A 591 16.66 11.13 27.28
N GLU A 592 16.59 10.62 28.51
CA GLU A 592 16.30 11.44 29.69
C GLU A 592 17.39 12.47 29.94
N ALA A 593 18.67 12.11 29.76
CA ALA A 593 19.77 13.07 29.84
C ALA A 593 19.71 14.17 28.77
N HIS A 594 19.14 13.87 27.59
CA HIS A 594 19.04 14.81 26.48
C HIS A 594 17.77 15.68 26.52
N THR A 595 16.65 15.10 26.95
CA THR A 595 15.30 15.69 26.82
C THR A 595 14.61 15.97 28.16
N SER A 596 15.22 15.57 29.28
CA SER A 596 14.63 15.54 30.63
C SER A 596 13.50 14.52 30.83
N TYR A 597 13.18 13.71 29.82
CA TYR A 597 12.13 12.70 29.90
C TYR A 597 12.59 11.34 29.35
N PRO A 598 12.20 10.22 29.98
CA PRO A 598 12.35 8.90 29.37
C PRO A 598 11.56 8.80 28.06
N VAL A 599 12.03 7.97 27.11
CA VAL A 599 11.46 7.87 25.75
C VAL A 599 9.95 7.66 25.74
N LEU A 600 9.42 6.73 26.55
CA LEU A 600 7.98 6.44 26.56
C LEU A 600 7.14 7.59 27.12
N HIS A 601 7.71 8.39 28.02
CA HIS A 601 7.03 9.59 28.53
C HIS A 601 7.09 10.73 27.50
N LEU A 602 8.22 10.87 26.81
CA LEU A 602 8.41 11.83 25.74
C LEU A 602 7.43 11.59 24.56
N LEU A 603 7.15 10.33 24.25
CA LEU A 603 6.31 9.92 23.11
C LEU A 603 4.86 9.56 23.51
N MET A 604 4.44 9.90 24.73
CA MET A 604 3.21 9.41 25.34
C MET A 604 1.96 9.69 24.50
N ASP A 605 1.88 10.87 23.87
CA ASP A 605 0.73 11.31 23.07
C ASP A 605 0.54 10.51 21.77
N PHE A 606 1.57 9.77 21.33
CA PHE A 606 1.52 8.97 20.10
C PHE A 606 1.07 7.52 20.35
N PHE A 607 1.01 7.06 21.60
CA PHE A 607 0.56 5.72 21.96
C PHE A 607 -0.92 5.69 22.36
N ASN A 608 -1.65 4.65 21.95
CA ASN A 608 -3.01 4.45 22.42
C ASN A 608 -3.02 3.87 23.85
N ASP A 609 -2.05 3.01 24.18
CA ASP A 609 -1.86 2.44 25.51
C ASP A 609 -0.40 2.57 25.93
N TRP A 610 0.02 3.79 26.29
CA TRP A 610 1.40 4.07 26.72
C TRP A 610 1.77 3.38 28.04
N ASN A 611 0.78 3.07 28.88
CA ASN A 611 0.93 2.37 30.16
C ASN A 611 0.88 0.84 30.03
N ARG A 612 0.97 0.33 28.80
CA ARG A 612 0.91 -1.09 28.50
C ARG A 612 1.92 -1.89 29.33
N LYS A 613 1.42 -2.91 30.00
CA LYS A 613 2.26 -3.86 30.73
C LYS A 613 3.03 -4.75 29.76
N ILE A 614 4.34 -4.74 29.87
CA ILE A 614 5.22 -5.62 29.12
C ILE A 614 5.13 -7.04 29.69
N HIS A 615 4.88 -8.02 28.82
CA HIS A 615 4.81 -9.42 29.21
C HIS A 615 6.21 -10.04 29.28
N ARG A 616 6.47 -10.79 30.36
CA ARG A 616 7.76 -11.44 30.63
C ARG A 616 7.56 -12.93 30.94
N THR A 617 8.59 -13.74 30.70
CA THR A 617 8.53 -15.17 30.95
C THR A 617 8.50 -15.46 32.45
N LYS A 618 7.42 -16.08 32.92
CA LYS A 618 7.29 -16.54 34.32
C LYS A 618 8.40 -17.54 34.66
N ARG A 619 8.78 -17.61 35.94
CA ARG A 619 9.75 -18.59 36.42
C ARG A 619 9.25 -20.01 36.13
N TRP A 620 10.15 -20.92 35.77
CA TRP A 620 9.81 -22.33 35.60
C TRP A 620 9.20 -22.88 36.89
N VAL A 621 8.06 -23.54 36.75
CA VAL A 621 7.40 -24.30 37.82
C VAL A 621 7.38 -25.73 37.34
N GLU A 622 7.91 -26.64 38.17
CA GLU A 622 7.89 -28.07 37.84
C GLU A 622 6.44 -28.55 37.69
N PRO A 623 6.11 -29.27 36.61
CA PRO A 623 4.80 -29.89 36.49
C PRO A 623 4.58 -30.77 37.71
N LYS A 624 3.49 -30.55 38.45
CA LYS A 624 3.12 -31.46 39.54
C LYS A 624 2.88 -32.83 38.91
N ASP A 625 3.59 -33.85 39.38
CA ASP A 625 3.33 -35.24 39.00
C ASP A 625 1.86 -35.56 39.32
N SER A 626 0.98 -35.49 38.33
CA SER A 626 -0.29 -36.21 38.39
C SER A 626 0.09 -37.68 38.33
N GLY A 627 0.17 -38.32 39.50
CA GLY A 627 0.54 -39.73 39.65
C GLY A 627 -0.28 -40.62 38.72
N CYS A 628 0.30 -40.96 37.58
CA CYS A 628 0.01 -42.22 36.90
C CYS A 628 0.94 -43.24 37.54
N ARG A 629 0.38 -44.08 38.42
CA ARG A 629 1.04 -45.32 38.81
C ARG A 629 1.39 -46.10 37.53
N PRO A 630 2.61 -46.61 37.38
CA PRO A 630 2.95 -47.43 36.22
C PRO A 630 2.08 -48.67 36.21
N SER A 631 1.37 -48.88 35.10
CA SER A 631 0.75 -50.16 34.77
C SER A 631 1.87 -51.19 34.65
N GLN A 632 2.00 -52.05 35.66
CA GLN A 632 2.77 -53.29 35.54
C GLN A 632 2.05 -54.20 34.54
N GLN A 633 2.78 -54.66 33.54
CA GLN A 633 2.42 -55.85 32.76
C GLN A 633 2.65 -57.12 33.60
N PRO A 634 1.99 -58.24 33.24
CA PRO A 634 1.62 -59.31 34.15
C PRO A 634 2.68 -60.43 34.23
N GLU A 635 2.93 -60.95 35.43
CA GLU A 635 3.47 -62.29 35.63
C GLU A 635 2.84 -62.93 36.88
N ASP A 636 2.22 -64.08 36.65
CA ASP A 636 2.08 -65.29 37.47
C ASP A 636 1.70 -65.25 38.97
N ASP A 637 0.48 -65.77 39.18
CA ASP A 637 0.15 -66.97 39.98
C ASP A 637 0.26 -66.97 41.52
N LYS A 638 -0.90 -67.28 42.13
CA LYS A 638 -1.18 -68.03 43.38
C LYS A 638 -1.83 -67.31 44.58
N ASP A 639 -3.11 -67.69 44.74
CA ASP A 639 -3.76 -68.30 45.90
C ASP A 639 -4.21 -67.49 47.14
N GLU A 640 -5.44 -67.88 47.55
CA GLU A 640 -6.12 -67.81 48.86
C GLU A 640 -6.84 -66.49 49.25
N GLU A 641 -8.18 -66.46 49.16
CA GLU A 641 -9.20 -66.72 50.22
C GLU A 641 -9.42 -65.47 51.11
N ILE A 642 -10.61 -64.94 51.42
CA ILE A 642 -11.98 -65.44 51.67
C ILE A 642 -12.96 -64.23 51.61
N GLU A 643 -14.18 -64.51 51.10
CA GLU A 643 -15.54 -64.00 51.40
C GLU A 643 -15.76 -62.60 52.06
N LEU A 644 -16.86 -61.85 51.83
CA LEU A 644 -18.26 -62.27 51.94
C LEU A 644 -19.21 -61.10 51.51
N LEU A 645 -20.23 -61.44 50.70
CA LEU A 645 -21.58 -60.86 50.49
C LEU A 645 -21.91 -59.36 50.68
N GLY A 646 -22.68 -58.81 49.72
CA GLY A 646 -23.97 -58.16 50.07
C GLY A 646 -24.43 -56.91 49.31
N ASN A 647 -25.23 -57.13 48.25
CA ASN A 647 -26.43 -56.38 47.79
C ASN A 647 -26.47 -54.84 47.57
N THR A 648 -26.87 -54.51 46.33
CA THR A 648 -27.45 -53.27 45.73
C THR A 648 -28.82 -52.83 46.34
N PRO A 649 -29.58 -51.86 45.77
CA PRO A 649 -29.34 -50.40 45.59
C PRO A 649 -30.59 -49.55 46.00
N GLN A 650 -30.53 -48.21 46.14
CA GLN A 650 -31.76 -47.40 46.01
C GLN A 650 -31.55 -45.91 45.66
N LYS A 651 -32.27 -45.47 44.62
CA LYS A 651 -32.53 -44.07 44.20
C LYS A 651 -33.70 -43.51 45.02
N PHE A 652 -33.78 -42.20 45.27
CA PHE A 652 -35.03 -41.42 45.16
C PHE A 652 -34.80 -39.89 45.02
N LYS A 653 -35.80 -39.24 44.41
CA LYS A 653 -35.85 -37.90 43.80
C LYS A 653 -36.21 -36.75 44.76
N ALA A 654 -35.92 -35.54 44.26
CA ALA A 654 -36.13 -34.17 44.74
C ALA A 654 -37.56 -33.70 45.09
N LYS A 655 -37.68 -32.57 45.85
CA LYS A 655 -38.36 -31.30 45.42
C LYS A 655 -38.42 -30.12 46.45
N THR A 656 -38.03 -28.92 45.99
CA THR A 656 -38.59 -27.51 46.11
C THR A 656 -38.79 -26.70 47.43
N ARG A 657 -38.05 -25.56 47.54
CA ARG A 657 -38.37 -24.08 47.76
C ARG A 657 -39.25 -23.58 48.95
N PRO A 658 -39.33 -22.25 49.33
CA PRO A 658 -38.50 -21.02 49.08
C PRO A 658 -38.37 -19.96 50.26
N ASP A 659 -37.57 -18.89 50.01
CA ASP A 659 -37.63 -17.45 50.42
C ASP A 659 -37.61 -16.90 51.88
N GLY A 660 -36.85 -15.80 52.09
CA GLY A 660 -37.18 -14.76 53.10
C GLY A 660 -36.07 -13.87 53.71
N HIS A 661 -35.67 -12.79 53.01
CA HIS A 661 -35.38 -11.38 53.45
C HIS A 661 -34.54 -10.99 54.71
N THR A 662 -33.48 -10.20 54.42
CA THR A 662 -32.82 -9.00 55.03
C THR A 662 -33.31 -8.39 56.38
N PRO A 663 -32.49 -7.62 57.18
CA PRO A 663 -31.78 -6.39 56.76
C PRO A 663 -30.40 -6.09 57.41
N SER A 664 -29.70 -5.08 56.88
CA SER A 664 -28.42 -4.50 57.35
C SER A 664 -28.67 -3.22 58.17
N PRO A 665 -27.70 -2.76 58.99
CA PRO A 665 -27.28 -1.35 58.88
C PRO A 665 -25.77 -1.03 59.03
N MET A 666 -25.41 0.06 58.34
CA MET A 666 -24.22 0.94 58.33
C MET A 666 -23.38 1.08 59.62
N GLN A 667 -22.04 1.23 59.50
CA GLN A 667 -21.31 2.53 59.54
C GLN A 667 -19.76 2.43 59.41
N GLU A 668 -19.23 3.25 58.50
CA GLU A 668 -18.00 4.11 58.52
C GLU A 668 -16.58 3.67 58.97
N SER A 669 -15.68 3.70 57.96
CA SER A 669 -14.45 4.53 57.87
C SER A 669 -13.03 3.91 57.96
N ARG A 670 -12.24 4.27 56.93
CA ARG A 670 -10.77 4.50 56.82
C ARG A 670 -9.76 3.33 56.69
N ARG A 671 -9.08 3.34 55.52
CA ARG A 671 -7.64 3.13 55.18
C ARG A 671 -6.88 2.11 56.05
N ASP A 672 -6.25 1.04 55.54
CA ASP A 672 -5.17 0.96 54.55
C ASP A 672 -4.78 -0.53 54.32
N SER A 673 -3.99 -0.79 53.27
CA SER A 673 -3.12 -1.96 53.05
C SER A 673 -3.71 -3.24 52.43
N ALA A 674 -3.44 -3.35 51.12
CA ALA A 674 -2.82 -4.49 50.45
C ALA A 674 -3.24 -5.91 50.88
N THR A 675 -4.11 -6.53 50.08
CA THR A 675 -3.95 -7.94 49.71
C THR A 675 -4.49 -8.15 48.30
N SER A 676 -3.59 -8.49 47.38
CA SER A 676 -3.90 -8.98 46.06
C SER A 676 -4.72 -10.26 46.17
N THR A 677 -6.00 -10.18 45.83
CA THR A 677 -6.82 -11.36 45.57
C THR A 677 -7.05 -11.40 44.07
N GLU A 678 -6.56 -12.45 43.42
CA GLU A 678 -6.88 -12.76 42.02
C GLU A 678 -8.39 -12.95 41.90
N GLU A 679 -9.11 -11.92 41.46
CA GLU A 679 -10.45 -12.09 40.94
C GLU A 679 -10.36 -12.89 39.64
N LYS A 680 -10.71 -14.18 39.74
CA LYS A 680 -11.13 -14.96 38.58
C LYS A 680 -12.46 -14.39 38.10
N ASP A 681 -12.38 -13.39 37.24
CA ASP A 681 -13.52 -13.00 36.43
C ASP A 681 -13.73 -14.09 35.38
N HIS A 682 -14.71 -14.96 35.62
CA HIS A 682 -15.18 -15.92 34.63
C HIS A 682 -16.05 -15.16 33.61
N THR A 683 -15.41 -14.37 32.75
CA THR A 683 -16.06 -13.85 31.55
C THR A 683 -16.31 -15.03 30.62
N GLU A 684 -17.57 -15.32 30.32
CA GLU A 684 -17.96 -16.39 29.39
C GLU A 684 -17.37 -16.08 28.00
N VAL A 685 -16.25 -16.74 27.65
CA VAL A 685 -15.54 -16.48 26.39
C VAL A 685 -16.44 -16.87 25.22
N GLN A 686 -16.90 -15.88 24.45
CA GLN A 686 -17.67 -16.09 23.24
C GLN A 686 -16.90 -17.01 22.27
N LYS A 687 -17.42 -18.23 22.06
CA LYS A 687 -16.77 -19.24 21.23
C LYS A 687 -17.01 -18.99 19.74
N ILE A 688 -15.94 -18.96 18.96
CA ILE A 688 -15.95 -18.88 17.50
C ILE A 688 -15.81 -20.30 16.93
N LYS A 689 -16.88 -20.78 16.30
CA LYS A 689 -16.92 -22.09 15.66
C LYS A 689 -16.16 -22.10 14.34
N VAL A 690 -15.14 -22.94 14.23
CA VAL A 690 -14.25 -23.07 13.07
C VAL A 690 -14.17 -24.51 12.57
N ASN A 691 -13.83 -24.74 11.29
CA ASN A 691 -13.55 -26.10 10.82
C ASN A 691 -12.17 -26.59 11.25
N LYS A 692 -11.90 -27.89 11.14
CA LYS A 692 -10.61 -28.50 11.53
C LYS A 692 -9.38 -27.83 10.89
N ARG A 693 -9.51 -27.37 9.65
CA ARG A 693 -8.43 -26.72 8.88
C ARG A 693 -8.02 -25.39 9.52
N ALA A 694 -8.99 -24.50 9.76
CA ALA A 694 -8.73 -23.21 10.41
C ALA A 694 -8.38 -23.36 11.89
N PHE A 695 -8.99 -24.33 12.58
CA PHE A 695 -8.64 -24.63 13.98
C PHE A 695 -7.16 -24.95 14.13
N LYS A 696 -6.55 -25.70 13.21
CA LYS A 696 -5.10 -25.99 13.24
C LYS A 696 -4.25 -24.71 13.20
N VAL A 697 -4.66 -23.71 12.41
CA VAL A 697 -3.96 -22.43 12.31
C VAL A 697 -4.06 -21.67 13.63
N PHE A 698 -5.27 -21.50 14.19
CA PHE A 698 -5.45 -20.81 15.48
C PHE A 698 -4.80 -21.57 16.65
N ALA A 699 -4.84 -22.90 16.64
CA ALA A 699 -4.18 -23.73 17.65
C ALA A 699 -2.65 -23.58 17.62
N THR A 700 -2.05 -23.48 16.43
CA THR A 700 -0.61 -23.20 16.25
C THR A 700 -0.28 -21.79 16.77
N MET A 701 -1.13 -20.81 16.45
CA MET A 701 -0.96 -19.40 16.77
C MET A 701 -1.04 -19.10 18.27
N PHE A 702 -2.07 -19.60 18.94
CA PHE A 702 -2.29 -19.39 20.38
C PHE A 702 -1.68 -20.49 21.26
N HIS A 703 -1.11 -21.54 20.65
CA HIS A 703 -0.50 -22.69 21.33
C HIS A 703 -1.46 -23.36 22.32
N VAL A 704 -2.50 -23.96 21.75
CA VAL A 704 -3.40 -24.87 22.46
C VAL A 704 -2.63 -26.17 22.73
N PRO A 705 -2.45 -26.58 24.00
CA PRO A 705 -1.82 -27.86 24.34
C PRO A 705 -2.62 -29.01 23.72
N SER A 706 -1.95 -29.91 23.01
CA SER A 706 -2.56 -31.15 22.51
C SER A 706 -1.67 -32.34 22.85
N ALA A 707 -2.24 -33.54 22.85
CA ALA A 707 -1.50 -34.78 23.14
C ALA A 707 -0.28 -35.00 22.23
N ASN A 708 -0.23 -34.32 21.08
CA ASN A 708 0.93 -34.26 20.18
C ASN A 708 1.42 -32.80 20.03
N GLU A 709 2.18 -32.29 20.99
CA GLU A 709 2.75 -30.92 20.95
C GLU A 709 3.53 -30.62 19.65
N GLN A 710 4.16 -31.63 19.04
CA GLN A 710 4.87 -31.52 17.75
C GLN A 710 3.96 -31.22 16.55
N GLN A 711 2.64 -31.42 16.64
CA GLN A 711 1.71 -31.06 15.54
C GLN A 711 1.38 -29.56 15.50
N ASN A 712 1.68 -28.80 16.57
CA ASN A 712 1.28 -27.39 16.75
C ASN A 712 2.46 -26.40 16.70
N THR A 713 3.65 -26.82 16.22
CA THR A 713 4.88 -26.00 16.21
C THR A 713 5.50 -25.81 14.82
N GLY A 714 4.75 -26.08 13.74
CA GLY A 714 5.24 -26.02 12.36
C GLY A 714 5.06 -24.66 11.66
N GLU A 715 5.68 -24.53 10.48
CA GLU A 715 5.40 -23.45 9.53
C GLU A 715 3.94 -23.52 9.05
N VAL A 716 3.30 -22.36 8.92
CA VAL A 716 1.94 -22.24 8.38
C VAL A 716 2.01 -21.53 7.03
N ALA A 717 1.46 -22.13 5.98
CA ALA A 717 1.40 -21.46 4.68
C ALA A 717 0.53 -20.20 4.76
N TRP A 718 0.95 -19.11 4.11
CA TRP A 718 0.22 -17.83 4.12
C TRP A 718 -1.23 -17.99 3.68
N SER A 719 -1.47 -18.81 2.65
CA SER A 719 -2.81 -19.13 2.16
C SER A 719 -3.73 -19.79 3.20
N GLU A 720 -3.18 -20.56 4.15
CA GLU A 720 -3.96 -21.15 5.25
C GLU A 720 -4.38 -20.08 6.27
N PHE A 721 -3.51 -19.10 6.53
CA PHE A 721 -3.84 -17.96 7.38
C PHE A 721 -4.93 -17.08 6.73
N LEU A 722 -4.78 -16.73 5.45
CA LEU A 722 -5.80 -15.97 4.69
C LEU A 722 -7.15 -16.70 4.70
N TYR A 723 -7.15 -18.01 4.46
CA TYR A 723 -8.36 -18.83 4.51
C TYR A 723 -9.01 -18.79 5.89
N SER A 724 -8.22 -18.92 6.96
CA SER A 724 -8.71 -18.96 8.34
C SER A 724 -9.36 -17.63 8.74
N MET A 725 -8.71 -16.50 8.42
CA MET A 725 -9.23 -15.16 8.68
C MET A 725 -10.51 -14.88 7.87
N LYS A 726 -10.55 -15.26 6.58
CA LYS A 726 -11.75 -15.12 5.77
C LYS A 726 -12.92 -15.95 6.30
N MET A 727 -12.65 -17.17 6.77
CA MET A 727 -13.69 -18.07 7.27
C MET A 727 -14.35 -17.57 8.55
N ILE A 728 -13.60 -16.90 9.44
CA ILE A 728 -14.18 -16.34 10.67
C ILE A 728 -14.93 -15.02 10.44
N GLY A 729 -14.88 -14.46 9.22
CA GLY A 729 -15.71 -13.31 8.83
C GLY A 729 -14.96 -12.01 8.51
N PHE A 730 -13.67 -12.07 8.16
CA PHE A 730 -12.97 -10.91 7.60
C PHE A 730 -13.08 -10.84 6.08
N SER A 731 -13.22 -9.62 5.57
CA SER A 731 -12.78 -9.28 4.23
C SER A 731 -11.26 -9.22 4.21
N VAL A 732 -10.65 -9.88 3.22
CA VAL A 732 -9.20 -10.01 3.08
C VAL A 732 -8.80 -9.38 1.76
N GLU A 733 -8.03 -8.30 1.81
CA GLU A 733 -7.59 -7.52 0.64
C GLU A 733 -6.05 -7.49 0.59
N LYS A 734 -5.46 -7.84 -0.56
CA LYS A 734 -4.04 -7.61 -0.81
C LYS A 734 -3.87 -6.14 -1.20
N LEU A 735 -3.09 -5.40 -0.42
CA LEU A 735 -2.70 -4.03 -0.74
C LEU A 735 -1.53 -4.07 -1.74
N TYR A 736 -0.43 -3.41 -1.40
CA TYR A 736 0.82 -3.42 -2.17
C TYR A 736 1.91 -4.17 -1.39
N GLY A 737 2.93 -4.63 -2.11
CA GLY A 737 4.07 -5.38 -1.60
C GLY A 737 3.61 -6.61 -0.83
N SER A 738 4.03 -6.68 0.44
CA SER A 738 3.65 -7.74 1.38
C SER A 738 2.45 -7.37 2.24
N SER A 739 1.90 -6.15 2.19
CA SER A 739 0.83 -5.73 3.11
C SER A 739 -0.54 -6.30 2.72
N TRP A 740 -1.24 -6.88 3.71
CA TRP A 740 -2.60 -7.38 3.60
C TRP A 740 -3.50 -6.76 4.66
N GLN A 741 -4.67 -6.29 4.22
CA GLN A 741 -5.71 -5.70 5.05
C GLN A 741 -6.76 -6.75 5.43
N PHE A 742 -7.09 -6.82 6.72
CA PHE A 742 -8.16 -7.62 7.28
C PHE A 742 -9.20 -6.69 7.89
N THR A 743 -10.31 -6.51 7.18
CA THR A 743 -11.43 -5.64 7.61
C THR A 743 -12.58 -6.53 8.09
N PRO A 744 -13.13 -6.32 9.30
CA PRO A 744 -14.30 -7.05 9.77
C PRO A 744 -15.47 -6.94 8.78
N ASP A 745 -16.07 -8.07 8.41
CA ASP A 745 -17.22 -8.12 7.49
C ASP A 745 -18.44 -8.73 8.19
N THR A 746 -18.35 -10.01 8.56
CA THR A 746 -19.43 -10.72 9.29
C THR A 746 -19.07 -11.05 10.73
N ILE A 747 -17.83 -10.79 11.15
CA ILE A 747 -17.36 -11.04 12.51
C ILE A 747 -17.71 -9.85 13.41
N ASP A 748 -18.09 -10.14 14.66
CA ASP A 748 -18.45 -9.13 15.65
C ASP A 748 -17.20 -8.54 16.34
N VAL A 749 -16.36 -7.88 15.54
CA VAL A 749 -15.25 -7.03 16.01
C VAL A 749 -15.22 -5.74 15.20
N GLN A 750 -14.83 -4.63 15.81
CA GLN A 750 -14.87 -3.33 15.14
C GLN A 750 -13.55 -2.93 14.46
N ARG A 751 -12.43 -3.46 14.95
CA ARG A 751 -11.09 -3.01 14.58
C ARG A 751 -10.54 -3.80 13.39
N SER A 752 -10.00 -3.11 12.40
CA SER A 752 -9.26 -3.74 11.29
C SER A 752 -7.80 -3.97 11.66
N ILE A 753 -7.11 -4.89 10.97
CA ILE A 753 -5.70 -5.18 11.23
C ILE A 753 -4.94 -5.46 9.94
N GLN A 754 -3.66 -5.10 9.89
CA GLN A 754 -2.76 -5.41 8.78
C GLN A 754 -1.67 -6.39 9.18
N PHE A 755 -1.31 -7.28 8.25
CA PHE A 755 -0.17 -8.19 8.40
C PHE A 755 0.62 -8.25 7.11
N HIS A 756 1.94 -8.38 7.24
CA HIS A 756 2.82 -8.60 6.11
C HIS A 756 2.93 -10.09 5.75
N GLU A 757 2.72 -10.41 4.47
CA GLU A 757 3.01 -11.70 3.87
C GLU A 757 4.52 -11.99 3.98
N PRO A 758 4.91 -13.13 4.55
CA PRO A 758 6.31 -13.52 4.64
C PRO A 758 6.93 -13.68 3.24
N HIS A 759 8.16 -13.18 3.10
CA HIS A 759 8.81 -13.04 1.80
C HIS A 759 10.29 -13.48 1.87
N PRO A 760 10.86 -14.19 0.87
CA PRO A 760 10.30 -14.55 -0.44
C PRO A 760 9.39 -15.77 -0.45
N ARG A 761 9.39 -16.56 0.62
CA ARG A 761 8.52 -17.73 0.73
C ARG A 761 7.29 -17.36 1.55
N ALA A 762 6.11 -17.54 0.96
CA ALA A 762 4.80 -17.30 1.57
C ALA A 762 4.44 -18.32 2.68
N LYS A 763 5.30 -18.42 3.70
CA LYS A 763 5.17 -19.29 4.87
C LYS A 763 5.48 -18.51 6.14
N ILE A 764 4.57 -18.57 7.09
CA ILE A 764 4.69 -17.96 8.41
C ILE A 764 5.46 -18.92 9.29
N TRP A 765 6.62 -18.46 9.75
CA TRP A 765 7.47 -19.19 10.69
C TRP A 765 6.80 -19.24 12.06
N TYR A 766 7.06 -20.28 12.84
CA TYR A 766 6.37 -20.47 14.12
C TYR A 766 6.50 -19.26 15.06
N TRP A 767 7.71 -18.70 15.19
CA TRP A 767 7.95 -17.52 16.02
C TRP A 767 7.14 -16.29 15.52
N LEU A 768 7.02 -16.09 14.21
CA LEU A 768 6.23 -15.01 13.62
C LEU A 768 4.72 -15.24 13.84
N MET A 769 4.28 -16.49 13.79
CA MET A 769 2.91 -16.87 14.09
C MET A 769 2.53 -16.54 15.55
N LYS A 770 3.46 -16.68 16.50
CA LYS A 770 3.25 -16.23 17.89
C LYS A 770 3.10 -14.72 18.00
N ASN A 771 3.83 -13.96 17.18
CA ASN A 771 3.67 -12.51 17.12
C ASN A 771 2.28 -12.13 16.61
N PHE A 772 1.78 -12.82 15.59
CA PHE A 772 0.42 -12.63 15.08
C PHE A 772 -0.63 -12.94 16.17
N GLY A 773 -0.45 -14.05 16.89
CA GLY A 773 -1.32 -14.42 18.02
C GLY A 773 -1.36 -13.35 19.11
N ARG A 774 -0.21 -12.77 19.49
CA ARG A 774 -0.16 -11.67 20.46
C ARG A 774 -0.86 -10.42 19.95
N ARG A 775 -0.68 -10.06 18.68
CA ARG A 775 -1.36 -8.91 18.05
C ARG A 775 -2.88 -9.13 18.05
N LEU A 776 -3.36 -10.31 17.68
CA LEU A 776 -4.80 -10.64 17.68
C LEU A 776 -5.38 -10.73 19.10
N HIS A 777 -4.61 -11.24 20.07
CA HIS A 777 -5.02 -11.23 21.47
C HIS A 777 -5.21 -9.80 21.99
N ARG A 778 -4.34 -8.86 21.62
CA ARG A 778 -4.46 -7.46 22.03
C ARG A 778 -5.60 -6.74 21.31
N ALA A 779 -5.76 -7.00 20.01
CA ALA A 779 -6.79 -6.35 19.23
C ALA A 779 -8.20 -6.82 19.61
N TYR A 780 -8.37 -8.10 19.94
CA TYR A 780 -9.69 -8.73 20.05
C TYR A 780 -9.90 -9.58 21.32
N GLY A 781 -8.91 -9.68 22.21
CA GLY A 781 -8.97 -10.54 23.40
C GLY A 781 -8.84 -12.04 23.11
N TRP A 782 -8.55 -12.43 21.86
CA TRP A 782 -8.59 -13.84 21.45
C TRP A 782 -7.49 -14.68 22.08
N THR A 783 -7.84 -15.90 22.46
CA THR A 783 -6.94 -16.91 22.98
C THR A 783 -7.20 -18.25 22.28
N GLY A 784 -6.43 -19.28 22.63
CA GLY A 784 -6.69 -20.64 22.15
C GLY A 784 -8.09 -21.15 22.52
N GLU A 785 -8.66 -20.66 23.62
CA GLU A 785 -10.00 -21.03 24.08
C GLU A 785 -11.11 -20.34 23.29
N THR A 786 -10.81 -19.26 22.57
CA THR A 786 -11.80 -18.55 21.74
C THR A 786 -12.32 -19.40 20.59
N PHE A 787 -11.55 -20.38 20.11
CA PHE A 787 -11.87 -21.16 18.92
C PHE A 787 -12.26 -22.59 19.28
N GLU A 788 -13.32 -23.12 18.66
CA GLU A 788 -13.73 -24.53 18.80
C GLU A 788 -14.04 -25.16 17.44
N VAL A 789 -13.83 -26.47 17.32
CA VAL A 789 -14.13 -27.20 16.08
C VAL A 789 -15.65 -27.39 15.95
N LYS A 790 -16.20 -27.04 14.79
CA LYS A 790 -17.61 -27.28 14.40
C LYS A 790 -18.01 -28.74 14.44
#